data_AF-A0A4Q4XA04-F1
#
_entry.id   AF-A0A4Q4XA04-F1
#
_cell.length_a   1.000
_cell.length_b   1.000
_cell.length_c   1.000
_cell.angle_alpha   90.00
_cell.angle_beta   90.00
_cell.angle_gamma   90.00
#
_symmetry.space_group_name_H-M   'P 1'
#
loop_
_entity.id
_entity.type
_entity.pdbx_description
1 polymer ?
#
loop_
_entity_poly.entity_id
_entity_poly.type
_entity_poly.pdbx_seq_one_letter_code
_entity_poly.pdbx_strand_id
1 'polypeptide(L)'
;MTAATQPNDQIPEDIPRALQAHLYISHFLSTWNSRLFEFAAVLFLASIFPDTLLPMSVYALVRSGAAILFAQPIGSLIDKRNRLTVVRISIVGQRLAVAASCGLFWVLEQQGDNAKGQLKTGLFGLTVILACVEKLCSVLNLVSVERDWVYRKVPSLRRASEPAASEDNSRIGLWCYDLCAQNIVQDEVEPEYRGSFSTVEAGFQNLFELLSYASTVVFSRPDQFQWPVLISAIAVYAAGGLYAYSVHSSTGSSRLSITFTNQKRDDMSDTNSTEMSHQGREPEKGKAGLPRLYHGNNGGASDGGTTAWLVVLGGWCVAFCSVGWLNSGTFLHVFGLMMASISDQYYQLLLSQGVCSAIGVAAMFQPIISCIPGWFEARRGVAYGILATGSSIGGVVFPIMVSRLVGAIGYGWTMRASAFLILGLLIIANLTVWARSPPRPTPVRPEQLAQAFREVPFIGLVLGMCFLTFGVYIPINYIQAQAVDAGMPSELTGYIVTILNAGSLFGRITSGIAGDKVGHFNAFIFSCFCSGVVTLALWIPGTSNGAIVAYTVLFGFFSGAYVSLIGALVAQISPPHEMGFRTGIVFLLGSVPGLVTNPIAGAIVDSTGDYVGLKVFAGVTLIVGSACVVGSRVSGAGWKLSAVY
;
A
#
# COMPACT_ATOMS: atom_id res chain seq x y z
N MET A 1 10.89 -66.96 -20.90
CA MET A 1 9.53 -66.52 -20.54
C MET A 1 9.65 -65.15 -19.91
N THR A 2 9.13 -64.16 -20.63
CA THR A 2 9.15 -62.72 -20.37
C THR A 2 8.33 -62.36 -19.14
N ALA A 3 8.98 -61.88 -18.07
CA ALA A 3 8.30 -61.20 -16.97
C ALA A 3 7.99 -59.77 -17.42
N ALA A 4 6.71 -59.47 -17.60
CA ALA A 4 6.21 -58.15 -17.95
C ALA A 4 6.53 -57.15 -16.82
N THR A 5 7.40 -56.20 -17.12
CA THR A 5 7.60 -54.98 -16.35
C THR A 5 6.31 -54.18 -16.32
N GLN A 6 5.77 -53.94 -15.13
CA GLN A 6 4.65 -53.00 -14.92
C GLN A 6 5.05 -51.61 -15.44
N PRO A 7 4.15 -50.88 -16.12
CA PRO A 7 4.45 -49.55 -16.62
C PRO A 7 4.69 -48.62 -15.43
N ASN A 8 5.86 -48.01 -15.46
CA ASN A 8 6.27 -46.91 -14.61
C ASN A 8 5.23 -45.77 -14.80
N ASP A 9 4.34 -45.56 -13.83
CA ASP A 9 3.48 -44.36 -13.77
C ASP A 9 4.37 -43.14 -13.42
N GLN A 10 5.27 -42.80 -14.35
CA GLN A 10 5.90 -41.50 -14.41
C GLN A 10 4.80 -40.51 -14.77
N ILE A 11 4.36 -39.72 -13.76
CA ILE A 11 3.58 -38.51 -13.99
C ILE A 11 4.35 -37.68 -15.02
N PRO A 12 3.79 -37.32 -16.18
CA PRO A 12 4.50 -36.56 -17.19
C PRO A 12 5.00 -35.25 -16.59
N GLU A 13 6.31 -35.04 -16.55
CA GLU A 13 6.93 -33.88 -15.89
C GLU A 13 6.68 -32.55 -16.61
N ASP A 14 6.14 -32.54 -17.83
CA ASP A 14 5.83 -31.31 -18.54
C ASP A 14 4.48 -31.36 -19.26
N ILE A 15 3.59 -30.45 -18.88
CA ILE A 15 2.36 -30.17 -19.63
C ILE A 15 2.80 -29.48 -20.93
N PRO A 16 2.37 -29.94 -22.12
CA PRO A 16 2.71 -29.29 -23.38
C PRO A 16 2.39 -27.80 -23.34
N ARG A 17 3.36 -26.93 -23.70
CA ARG A 17 3.19 -25.46 -23.65
C ARG A 17 1.93 -24.98 -24.38
N ALA A 18 1.54 -25.67 -25.45
CA ALA A 18 0.29 -25.42 -26.15
C ALA A 18 -0.93 -25.65 -25.25
N LEU A 19 -1.02 -26.79 -24.57
CA LEU A 19 -2.13 -27.10 -23.67
C LEU A 19 -2.18 -26.13 -22.49
N GLN A 20 -1.02 -25.77 -21.95
CA GLN A 20 -0.89 -24.75 -20.91
C GLN A 20 -1.41 -23.39 -21.39
N ALA A 21 -0.97 -22.92 -22.57
CA ALA A 21 -1.43 -21.66 -23.15
C ALA A 21 -2.95 -21.67 -23.40
N HIS A 22 -3.52 -22.77 -23.90
CA HIS A 22 -4.96 -22.90 -24.10
C HIS A 22 -5.75 -22.81 -22.79
N LEU A 23 -5.24 -23.41 -21.70
CA LEU A 23 -5.87 -23.31 -20.38
C LEU A 23 -5.80 -21.88 -19.83
N TYR A 24 -4.66 -21.20 -19.97
CA TYR A 24 -4.51 -19.80 -19.56
C TYR A 24 -5.43 -18.86 -20.35
N ILE A 25 -5.46 -19.00 -21.67
CA ILE A 25 -6.33 -18.22 -22.55
C ILE A 25 -7.79 -18.48 -22.21
N SER A 26 -8.18 -19.75 -21.99
CA SER A 26 -9.55 -20.10 -21.60
C SER A 26 -9.96 -19.49 -20.27
N HIS A 27 -9.09 -19.55 -19.25
CA HIS A 27 -9.35 -18.96 -17.94
C HIS A 27 -9.45 -17.43 -18.05
N PHE A 28 -8.47 -16.79 -18.70
CA PHE A 28 -8.47 -15.35 -18.94
C PHE A 28 -9.75 -14.87 -19.63
N LEU A 29 -10.15 -15.52 -20.73
CA LEU A 29 -11.35 -15.15 -21.48
C LEU A 29 -12.62 -15.38 -20.66
N SER A 30 -12.67 -16.42 -19.82
CA SER A 30 -13.81 -16.69 -18.94
C SER A 30 -13.94 -15.65 -17.83
N THR A 31 -12.86 -15.31 -17.14
CA THR A 31 -12.85 -14.30 -16.08
C THR A 31 -13.12 -12.91 -16.65
N TRP A 32 -12.51 -12.56 -17.79
CA TRP A 32 -12.76 -11.29 -18.49
C TRP A 32 -14.24 -11.13 -18.84
N ASN A 33 -14.86 -12.18 -19.39
CA ASN A 33 -16.26 -12.15 -19.76
C ASN A 33 -17.19 -11.94 -18.55
N SER A 34 -16.96 -12.64 -17.44
CA SER A 34 -17.80 -12.50 -16.24
C SER A 34 -17.74 -11.09 -15.65
N ARG A 35 -16.54 -10.51 -15.55
CA ARG A 35 -16.35 -9.16 -14.99
C ARG A 35 -16.84 -8.05 -15.91
N LEU A 36 -16.64 -8.20 -17.22
CA LEU A 36 -17.16 -7.26 -18.20
C LEU A 36 -18.69 -7.26 -18.18
N PHE A 37 -19.31 -8.44 -18.10
CA PHE A 37 -20.76 -8.57 -18.04
C PHE A 37 -21.35 -7.98 -16.76
N GLU A 38 -20.74 -8.24 -15.60
CA GLU A 38 -21.14 -7.67 -14.30
C GLU A 38 -21.16 -6.14 -14.33
N PHE A 39 -20.13 -5.52 -14.93
CA PHE A 39 -20.07 -4.08 -15.10
C PHE A 39 -21.08 -3.55 -16.13
N ALA A 40 -21.16 -4.18 -17.31
CA ALA A 40 -22.03 -3.75 -18.39
C ALA A 40 -23.52 -3.85 -18.02
N ALA A 41 -23.93 -4.90 -17.30
CA ALA A 41 -25.32 -5.10 -16.88
C ALA A 41 -25.82 -3.95 -15.99
N VAL A 42 -24.98 -3.41 -15.11
CA VAL A 42 -25.32 -2.25 -14.28
C VAL A 42 -25.51 -1.00 -15.13
N LEU A 43 -24.64 -0.79 -16.13
CA LEU A 43 -24.77 0.36 -17.04
C LEU A 43 -26.03 0.28 -17.91
N PHE A 44 -26.37 -0.90 -18.44
CA PHE A 44 -27.61 -1.09 -19.18
C PHE A 44 -28.84 -0.88 -18.29
N LEU A 45 -28.83 -1.37 -17.05
CA LEU A 45 -29.94 -1.14 -16.13
C LEU A 45 -30.08 0.35 -15.77
N ALA A 46 -28.96 1.07 -15.62
CA ALA A 46 -28.96 2.51 -15.41
C ALA A 46 -29.51 3.29 -16.62
N SER A 47 -29.25 2.83 -17.85
CA SER A 47 -29.78 3.47 -19.06
C SER A 47 -31.26 3.15 -19.30
N ILE A 48 -31.71 1.93 -19.00
CA ILE A 48 -33.10 1.48 -19.20
C ILE A 48 -34.05 2.06 -18.13
N PHE A 49 -33.54 2.32 -16.92
CA PHE A 49 -34.28 2.85 -15.79
C PHE A 49 -33.56 4.08 -15.19
N PRO A 50 -33.54 5.22 -15.91
CA PRO A 50 -32.77 6.40 -15.48
C PRO A 50 -33.31 7.03 -14.19
N ASP A 51 -34.61 6.89 -13.92
CA ASP A 51 -35.29 7.58 -12.83
C ASP A 51 -35.24 6.83 -11.49
N THR A 52 -34.69 5.60 -11.45
CA THR A 52 -34.67 4.80 -10.22
C THR A 52 -33.52 3.80 -10.17
N LEU A 53 -32.89 3.70 -9.00
CA LEU A 53 -31.85 2.70 -8.73
C LEU A 53 -32.44 1.33 -8.35
N LEU A 54 -33.75 1.24 -8.13
CA LEU A 54 -34.41 0.02 -7.63
C LEU A 54 -34.12 -1.22 -8.50
N PRO A 55 -34.17 -1.18 -9.85
CA PRO A 55 -33.88 -2.35 -10.68
C PRO A 55 -32.43 -2.82 -10.57
N MET A 56 -31.47 -1.90 -10.48
CA MET A 56 -30.06 -2.25 -10.24
C MET A 56 -29.87 -2.93 -8.88
N SER A 57 -30.50 -2.38 -7.84
CA SER A 57 -30.44 -2.95 -6.49
C SER A 57 -31.09 -4.33 -6.42
N VAL A 58 -32.28 -4.51 -7.01
CA VAL A 58 -32.97 -5.81 -7.07
C VAL A 58 -32.14 -6.83 -7.85
N TYR A 59 -31.57 -6.42 -8.99
CA TYR A 59 -30.67 -7.26 -9.79
C TYR A 59 -29.46 -7.73 -8.98
N ALA A 60 -28.77 -6.80 -8.31
CA ALA A 60 -27.60 -7.11 -7.48
C ALA A 60 -27.97 -7.98 -6.27
N LEU A 61 -29.08 -7.66 -5.59
CA LEU A 61 -29.57 -8.38 -4.42
C LEU A 61 -29.92 -9.83 -4.75
N VAL A 62 -30.70 -10.07 -5.80
CA VAL A 62 -31.14 -11.41 -6.18
C VAL A 62 -29.98 -12.25 -6.70
N ARG A 63 -29.07 -11.66 -7.47
CA ARG A 63 -27.85 -12.34 -7.95
C ARG A 63 -26.94 -12.76 -6.78
N SER A 64 -26.75 -11.88 -5.80
CA SER A 64 -25.93 -12.17 -4.61
C SER A 64 -26.64 -13.20 -3.70
N GLY A 65 -27.96 -13.07 -3.53
CA GLY A 65 -28.79 -14.03 -2.81
C GLY A 65 -28.74 -15.44 -3.42
N ALA A 66 -28.74 -15.55 -4.75
CA ALA A 66 -28.57 -16.84 -5.42
C ALA A 66 -27.20 -17.47 -5.10
N ALA A 67 -26.11 -16.70 -5.14
CA ALA A 67 -24.78 -17.20 -4.79
C ALA A 67 -24.72 -17.74 -3.36
N ILE A 68 -25.41 -17.08 -2.41
CA ILE A 68 -25.52 -17.50 -1.01
C ILE A 68 -26.34 -18.79 -0.89
N LEU A 69 -27.56 -18.80 -1.45
CA LEU A 69 -28.50 -19.92 -1.32
C LEU A 69 -27.97 -21.22 -1.95
N PHE A 70 -27.22 -21.11 -3.05
CA PHE A 70 -26.72 -22.24 -3.81
C PHE A 70 -25.24 -22.57 -3.57
N ALA A 71 -24.56 -21.87 -2.65
CA ALA A 71 -23.17 -22.13 -2.27
C ALA A 71 -22.93 -23.61 -1.90
N GLN A 72 -23.72 -24.14 -0.96
CA GLN A 72 -23.59 -25.52 -0.48
C GLN A 72 -23.89 -26.58 -1.58
N PRO A 73 -25.02 -26.49 -2.32
CA PRO A 73 -25.27 -27.36 -3.47
C PRO A 73 -24.16 -27.35 -4.51
N ILE A 74 -23.63 -26.18 -4.86
CA ILE A 74 -22.54 -26.02 -5.83
C ILE A 74 -21.28 -26.73 -5.34
N GLY A 75 -20.87 -26.50 -4.08
CA GLY A 75 -19.71 -27.17 -3.50
C GLY A 75 -19.85 -28.70 -3.55
N SER A 76 -21.02 -29.21 -3.13
CA SER A 76 -21.30 -30.65 -3.17
C SER A 76 -21.30 -31.23 -4.59
N LEU A 77 -21.68 -30.43 -5.60
CA LEU A 77 -21.68 -30.83 -7.01
C LEU A 77 -20.25 -30.92 -7.56
N ILE A 78 -19.38 -29.98 -7.18
CA ILE A 78 -17.95 -29.97 -7.51
C ILE A 78 -17.27 -31.20 -6.90
N ASP A 79 -17.61 -31.52 -5.65
CA ASP A 79 -16.97 -32.59 -4.89
C ASP A 79 -17.41 -33.99 -5.37
N LYS A 80 -18.66 -34.16 -5.85
CA LYS A 80 -19.22 -35.47 -6.23
C LYS A 80 -19.17 -35.82 -7.73
N ARG A 81 -19.10 -34.84 -8.64
CA ARG A 81 -19.21 -35.07 -10.10
C ARG A 81 -17.84 -35.09 -10.80
N ASN A 82 -17.82 -35.62 -12.03
CA ASN A 82 -16.63 -35.59 -12.87
C ASN A 82 -16.27 -34.14 -13.26
N ARG A 83 -15.06 -33.72 -12.89
CA ARG A 83 -14.50 -32.37 -13.08
C ARG A 83 -14.68 -31.81 -14.49
N LEU A 84 -14.44 -32.62 -15.53
CA LEU A 84 -14.43 -32.13 -16.90
C LEU A 84 -15.85 -31.79 -17.35
N THR A 85 -16.82 -32.54 -16.85
CA THR A 85 -18.24 -32.31 -17.07
C THR A 85 -18.70 -31.06 -16.33
N VAL A 86 -18.27 -30.86 -15.07
CA VAL A 86 -18.61 -29.67 -14.26
C VAL A 86 -18.10 -28.40 -14.93
N VAL A 87 -16.81 -28.36 -15.31
CA VAL A 87 -16.20 -27.20 -15.98
C VAL A 87 -16.88 -26.93 -17.33
N ARG A 88 -17.13 -27.94 -18.16
CA ARG A 88 -17.81 -27.74 -19.46
C ARG A 88 -19.23 -27.19 -19.31
N ILE A 89 -20.01 -27.73 -18.37
CA ILE A 89 -21.37 -27.26 -18.09
C ILE A 89 -21.33 -25.82 -17.59
N SER A 90 -20.39 -25.48 -16.70
CA SER A 90 -20.24 -24.12 -16.17
C SER A 90 -19.93 -23.10 -17.27
N ILE A 91 -18.98 -23.41 -18.18
CA ILE A 91 -18.58 -22.50 -19.26
C ILE A 91 -19.72 -22.31 -20.27
N VAL A 92 -20.38 -23.40 -20.68
CA VAL A 92 -21.49 -23.33 -21.65
C VAL A 92 -22.69 -22.60 -21.03
N GLY A 93 -23.05 -22.93 -19.79
CA GLY A 93 -24.14 -22.29 -19.06
C GLY A 93 -23.91 -20.79 -18.89
N GLN A 94 -22.69 -20.39 -18.50
CA GLN A 94 -22.33 -18.99 -18.34
C GLN A 94 -22.46 -18.22 -19.67
N ARG A 95 -21.95 -18.76 -20.78
CA ARG A 95 -21.99 -18.10 -22.09
C ARG A 95 -23.40 -17.95 -22.63
N LEU A 96 -24.24 -18.97 -22.49
CA LEU A 96 -25.65 -18.92 -22.89
C LEU A 96 -26.42 -17.88 -22.08
N ALA A 97 -26.18 -17.82 -20.76
CA ALA A 97 -26.81 -16.84 -19.89
C ALA A 97 -26.42 -15.39 -20.25
N VAL A 98 -25.14 -15.14 -20.52
CA VAL A 98 -24.65 -13.82 -20.95
C VAL A 98 -25.23 -13.42 -22.31
N ALA A 99 -25.20 -14.32 -23.31
CA ALA A 99 -25.73 -14.03 -24.64
C ALA A 99 -27.23 -13.72 -24.62
N ALA A 100 -28.00 -14.52 -23.87
CA ALA A 100 -29.44 -14.29 -23.68
C ALA A 100 -29.70 -12.96 -22.95
N SER A 101 -28.91 -12.62 -21.92
CA SER A 101 -29.04 -11.37 -21.18
C SER A 101 -28.76 -10.15 -22.06
N CYS A 102 -27.72 -10.19 -22.91
CA CYS A 102 -27.42 -9.12 -23.86
C CYS A 102 -28.56 -8.92 -24.86
N GLY A 103 -29.15 -10.00 -25.37
CA GLY A 103 -30.34 -9.92 -26.24
C GLY A 103 -31.54 -9.26 -25.53
N LEU A 104 -31.76 -9.58 -24.26
CA LEU A 104 -32.82 -8.97 -23.46
C LEU A 104 -32.56 -7.50 -23.14
N PHE A 105 -31.32 -7.13 -22.81
CA PHE A 105 -30.95 -5.72 -22.62
C PHE A 105 -31.15 -4.92 -23.90
N TRP A 106 -30.78 -5.47 -25.06
CA TRP A 106 -30.99 -4.82 -26.36
C TRP A 106 -32.48 -4.65 -26.71
N VAL A 107 -33.33 -5.63 -26.38
CA VAL A 107 -34.79 -5.52 -26.55
C VAL A 107 -35.38 -4.50 -25.57
N LEU A 108 -34.94 -4.50 -24.31
CA LEU A 108 -35.38 -3.54 -23.29
C LEU A 108 -34.99 -2.10 -23.66
N GLU A 109 -33.79 -1.91 -24.21
CA GLU A 109 -33.29 -0.61 -24.67
C GLU A 109 -34.08 -0.10 -25.89
N GLN A 110 -34.35 -0.95 -26.89
CA GLN A 110 -35.12 -0.56 -28.08
C GLN A 110 -36.57 -0.21 -27.80
N GLN A 111 -37.20 -0.84 -26.81
CA GLN A 111 -38.61 -0.57 -26.49
C GLN A 111 -38.80 0.76 -25.74
N GLY A 112 -37.75 1.35 -25.18
CA GLY A 112 -37.79 2.65 -24.49
C GLY A 112 -38.91 2.74 -23.44
N ASP A 113 -39.70 3.82 -23.52
CA ASP A 113 -40.90 4.06 -22.70
C ASP A 113 -42.21 3.52 -23.31
N ASN A 114 -42.16 2.99 -24.54
CA ASN A 114 -43.34 2.54 -25.27
C ASN A 114 -43.81 1.11 -24.89
N ALA A 115 -43.05 0.39 -24.06
CA ALA A 115 -43.44 -0.93 -23.57
C ALA A 115 -44.54 -0.83 -22.50
N LYS A 116 -45.58 -1.67 -22.60
CA LYS A 116 -46.52 -1.90 -21.50
C LYS A 116 -45.72 -2.29 -20.25
N GLY A 117 -45.96 -1.62 -19.11
CA GLY A 117 -45.16 -1.81 -17.89
C GLY A 117 -45.01 -3.27 -17.43
N GLN A 118 -46.00 -4.13 -17.72
CA GLN A 118 -45.95 -5.57 -17.45
C GLN A 118 -44.89 -6.31 -18.30
N LEU A 119 -44.72 -5.95 -19.57
CA LEU A 119 -43.72 -6.56 -20.46
C LEU A 119 -42.31 -6.13 -20.04
N LYS A 120 -42.11 -4.84 -19.72
CA LYS A 120 -40.83 -4.31 -19.22
C LYS A 120 -40.42 -4.98 -17.91
N THR A 121 -41.37 -5.17 -16.99
CA THR A 121 -41.15 -5.89 -15.72
C THR A 121 -40.85 -7.38 -15.94
N GLY A 122 -41.56 -8.04 -16.86
CA GLY A 122 -41.32 -9.44 -17.20
C GLY A 122 -39.95 -9.69 -17.83
N LEU A 123 -39.55 -8.82 -18.77
CA LEU A 123 -38.22 -8.88 -19.40
C LEU A 123 -37.10 -8.61 -18.38
N PHE A 124 -37.29 -7.63 -17.48
CA PHE A 124 -36.36 -7.39 -16.38
C PHE A 124 -36.26 -8.62 -15.45
N GLY A 125 -37.38 -9.24 -15.06
CA GLY A 125 -37.37 -10.47 -14.26
C GLY A 125 -36.57 -11.60 -14.91
N LEU A 126 -36.67 -11.74 -16.24
CA LEU A 126 -35.89 -12.72 -16.99
C LEU A 126 -34.39 -12.41 -16.99
N THR A 127 -33.99 -11.13 -17.09
CA THR A 127 -32.58 -10.73 -16.97
C THR A 127 -32.00 -11.03 -15.58
N VAL A 128 -32.80 -10.89 -14.51
CA VAL A 128 -32.39 -11.23 -13.14
C VAL A 128 -32.17 -12.73 -12.98
N ILE A 129 -33.04 -13.57 -13.54
CA ILE A 129 -32.88 -15.03 -13.52
C ILE A 129 -31.60 -15.44 -14.26
N LEU A 130 -31.36 -14.89 -15.45
CA LEU A 130 -30.15 -15.18 -16.21
C LEU A 130 -28.88 -14.71 -15.51
N ALA A 131 -28.93 -13.57 -14.80
CA ALA A 131 -27.82 -13.10 -13.97
C ALA A 131 -27.50 -14.06 -12.82
N CYS A 132 -28.51 -14.69 -12.22
CA CYS A 132 -28.30 -15.74 -11.23
C CYS A 132 -27.59 -16.95 -11.86
N VAL A 133 -28.07 -17.41 -13.02
CA VAL A 133 -27.43 -18.53 -13.73
C VAL A 133 -25.97 -18.21 -14.08
N GLU A 134 -25.69 -17.01 -14.60
CA GLU A 134 -24.33 -16.54 -14.88
C GLU A 134 -23.46 -16.58 -13.62
N LYS A 135 -23.93 -16.01 -12.51
CA LYS A 135 -23.18 -15.95 -11.25
C LYS A 135 -22.87 -17.34 -10.70
N LEU A 136 -23.86 -18.24 -10.71
CA LEU A 136 -23.68 -19.62 -10.24
C LEU A 136 -22.70 -20.39 -11.13
N CYS A 137 -22.78 -20.24 -12.45
CA CYS A 137 -21.83 -20.86 -13.37
C CYS A 137 -20.42 -20.28 -13.24
N SER A 138 -20.30 -18.98 -12.97
CA SER A 138 -19.02 -18.30 -12.74
C SER A 138 -18.33 -18.82 -11.47
N VAL A 139 -19.07 -18.93 -10.36
CA VAL A 139 -18.58 -19.51 -9.09
C VAL A 139 -18.21 -20.98 -9.28
N LEU A 140 -19.06 -21.76 -9.97
CA LEU A 140 -18.80 -23.16 -10.26
C LEU A 140 -17.50 -23.35 -11.06
N ASN A 141 -17.26 -22.52 -12.08
CA ASN A 141 -16.05 -22.57 -12.89
C ASN A 141 -14.80 -22.21 -12.08
N LEU A 142 -14.87 -21.11 -11.32
CA LEU A 142 -13.75 -20.61 -10.51
C LEU A 142 -13.32 -21.65 -9.47
N VAL A 143 -14.25 -22.12 -8.63
CA VAL A 143 -13.95 -23.08 -7.56
C VAL A 143 -13.48 -24.43 -8.13
N SER A 144 -14.02 -24.86 -9.28
CA SER A 144 -13.56 -26.09 -9.96
C SER A 144 -12.12 -25.99 -10.47
N VAL A 145 -11.66 -24.78 -10.85
CA VAL A 145 -10.29 -24.53 -11.31
C VAL A 145 -9.34 -24.39 -10.11
N GLU A 146 -9.76 -23.70 -9.05
CA GLU A 146 -8.98 -23.45 -7.83
C GLU A 146 -8.66 -24.73 -7.07
N ARG A 147 -9.58 -25.70 -7.04
CA ARG A 147 -9.41 -26.97 -6.31
C ARG A 147 -8.14 -27.75 -6.69
N ASP A 148 -7.68 -27.66 -7.93
CA ASP A 148 -6.63 -28.52 -8.50
C ASP A 148 -5.32 -27.77 -8.86
N TRP A 149 -5.24 -26.44 -8.75
CA TRP A 149 -4.21 -25.64 -9.42
C TRP A 149 -2.80 -25.69 -8.81
N VAL A 150 -2.63 -26.12 -7.55
CA VAL A 150 -1.35 -25.96 -6.84
C VAL A 150 -0.50 -27.24 -6.78
N TYR A 151 -1.09 -28.45 -6.82
CA TYR A 151 -0.29 -29.69 -6.64
C TYR A 151 0.78 -29.91 -7.73
N ARG A 152 0.61 -29.34 -8.93
CA ARG A 152 1.54 -29.58 -10.07
C ARG A 152 2.54 -28.47 -10.37
N LYS A 153 2.45 -27.30 -9.73
CA LYS A 153 3.33 -26.14 -10.06
C LYS A 153 4.17 -25.57 -8.92
N VAL A 154 3.99 -26.02 -7.69
CA VAL A 154 4.86 -25.59 -6.57
C VAL A 154 6.36 -25.85 -6.83
N PRO A 155 6.78 -26.96 -7.47
CA PRO A 155 8.20 -27.16 -7.78
C PRO A 155 8.70 -26.26 -8.93
N SER A 156 7.86 -25.96 -9.93
CA SER A 156 8.27 -25.22 -11.13
C SER A 156 8.20 -23.69 -10.98
N LEU A 157 7.29 -23.17 -10.15
CA LEU A 157 7.27 -21.74 -9.77
C LEU A 157 8.44 -21.38 -8.85
N ARG A 158 8.97 -22.34 -8.08
CA ARG A 158 10.22 -22.15 -7.34
C ARG A 158 11.43 -21.94 -8.27
N ARG A 159 11.44 -22.57 -9.46
CA ARG A 159 12.48 -22.36 -10.49
C ARG A 159 12.23 -21.14 -11.38
N ALA A 160 10.97 -20.80 -11.69
CA ALA A 160 10.63 -19.63 -12.50
C ALA A 160 10.81 -18.29 -11.74
N SER A 161 11.16 -18.34 -10.45
CA SER A 161 11.58 -17.18 -9.65
C SER A 161 13.02 -16.71 -9.95
N GLU A 162 13.69 -17.29 -10.95
CA GLU A 162 14.88 -16.69 -11.57
C GLU A 162 14.51 -15.49 -12.46
N PRO A 163 15.39 -14.47 -12.58
CA PRO A 163 14.99 -13.07 -12.80
C PRO A 163 14.60 -12.66 -14.23
N ALA A 164 14.14 -13.57 -15.10
CA ALA A 164 14.18 -13.35 -16.56
C ALA A 164 12.82 -13.31 -17.31
N ALA A 165 11.66 -13.34 -16.66
CA ALA A 165 10.36 -13.20 -17.35
C ALA A 165 9.47 -12.20 -16.59
N SER A 166 9.45 -10.92 -16.99
CA SER A 166 8.68 -10.31 -18.09
C SER A 166 7.42 -9.62 -17.57
N GLU A 167 7.39 -8.29 -17.75
CA GLU A 167 6.29 -7.42 -18.15
C GLU A 167 4.82 -7.85 -17.88
N ASP A 168 4.01 -6.89 -17.39
CA ASP A 168 2.54 -6.86 -17.23
C ASP A 168 1.91 -7.11 -15.84
N ASN A 169 2.17 -6.22 -14.85
CA ASN A 169 1.77 -6.48 -13.45
C ASN A 169 0.84 -5.44 -12.79
N SER A 170 -0.24 -4.99 -13.46
CA SER A 170 -1.35 -4.32 -12.74
C SER A 170 -2.40 -5.30 -12.16
N ARG A 171 -2.29 -6.59 -12.48
CA ARG A 171 -3.29 -7.63 -12.15
C ARG A 171 -2.84 -8.68 -11.12
N ILE A 172 -1.61 -8.58 -10.60
CA ILE A 172 -1.00 -9.62 -9.75
C ILE A 172 -1.33 -9.50 -8.26
N GLY A 173 -1.67 -8.31 -7.75
CA GLY A 173 -1.94 -8.14 -6.31
C GLY A 173 -3.19 -8.88 -5.80
N LEU A 174 -4.30 -8.80 -6.55
CA LEU A 174 -5.51 -9.56 -6.27
C LEU A 174 -5.27 -11.06 -6.45
N TRP A 175 -4.52 -11.43 -7.48
CA TRP A 175 -4.21 -12.82 -7.82
C TRP A 175 -3.28 -13.48 -6.79
N CYS A 176 -2.35 -12.74 -6.18
CA CYS A 176 -1.51 -13.19 -5.07
C CYS A 176 -2.28 -13.35 -3.75
N TYR A 177 -3.26 -12.47 -3.48
CA TYR A 177 -4.17 -12.61 -2.34
C TYR A 177 -5.02 -13.86 -2.46
N ASP A 178 -5.68 -14.02 -3.61
CA ASP A 178 -6.49 -15.20 -3.92
C ASP A 178 -5.62 -16.45 -3.80
N LEU A 179 -4.38 -16.43 -4.31
CA LEU A 179 -3.42 -17.53 -4.14
C LEU A 179 -3.07 -17.82 -2.67
N CYS A 180 -2.85 -16.80 -1.84
CA CYS A 180 -2.49 -16.97 -0.43
C CYS A 180 -3.65 -17.52 0.40
N ALA A 181 -4.86 -16.98 0.22
CA ALA A 181 -6.07 -17.49 0.84
C ALA A 181 -6.34 -18.94 0.37
N GLN A 182 -6.22 -19.21 -0.93
CA GLN A 182 -6.33 -20.56 -1.48
C GLN A 182 -5.28 -21.52 -0.92
N ASN A 183 -4.03 -21.07 -0.73
CA ASN A 183 -2.98 -21.91 -0.14
C ASN A 183 -3.35 -22.30 1.30
N ILE A 184 -3.85 -21.38 2.10
CA ILE A 184 -4.20 -21.67 3.50
C ILE A 184 -5.44 -22.57 3.56
N VAL A 185 -6.44 -22.35 2.70
CA VAL A 185 -7.57 -23.28 2.56
C VAL A 185 -7.09 -24.66 2.12
N GLN A 186 -6.10 -24.74 1.24
CA GLN A 186 -5.55 -26.01 0.80
C GLN A 186 -4.69 -26.70 1.87
N ASP A 187 -3.98 -25.95 2.73
CA ASP A 187 -3.15 -26.51 3.78
C ASP A 187 -3.98 -26.94 5.01
N GLU A 188 -5.04 -26.21 5.32
CA GLU A 188 -5.85 -26.39 6.55
C GLU A 188 -7.16 -27.17 6.31
N VAL A 189 -7.67 -27.23 5.07
CA VAL A 189 -8.92 -27.94 4.73
C VAL A 189 -8.63 -29.23 3.98
N GLU A 190 -9.19 -30.32 4.51
CA GLU A 190 -9.09 -31.66 3.92
C GLU A 190 -9.58 -31.66 2.46
N PRO A 191 -8.89 -32.34 1.53
CA PRO A 191 -9.16 -32.30 0.09
C PRO A 191 -10.61 -32.59 -0.31
N GLU A 192 -11.31 -33.40 0.50
CA GLU A 192 -12.68 -33.87 0.28
C GLU A 192 -13.74 -32.79 0.55
N TYR A 193 -13.38 -31.70 1.27
CA TYR A 193 -14.30 -30.64 1.70
C TYR A 193 -13.95 -29.25 1.16
N ARG A 194 -12.87 -29.10 0.38
CA ARG A 194 -12.40 -27.80 -0.13
C ARG A 194 -13.43 -27.10 -1.03
N GLY A 195 -14.12 -27.85 -1.88
CA GLY A 195 -15.17 -27.29 -2.74
C GLY A 195 -16.32 -26.70 -1.92
N SER A 196 -16.81 -27.42 -0.91
CA SER A 196 -17.82 -26.93 0.03
C SER A 196 -17.32 -25.74 0.88
N PHE A 197 -16.07 -25.74 1.34
CA PHE A 197 -15.50 -24.64 2.11
C PHE A 197 -15.43 -23.34 1.29
N SER A 198 -14.84 -23.39 0.09
CA SER A 198 -14.67 -22.21 -0.77
C SER A 198 -16.01 -21.64 -1.25
N THR A 199 -17.04 -22.48 -1.41
CA THR A 199 -18.38 -21.95 -1.74
C THR A 199 -19.08 -21.30 -0.56
N VAL A 200 -18.89 -21.80 0.67
CA VAL A 200 -19.39 -21.14 1.89
C VAL A 200 -18.70 -19.80 2.11
N GLU A 201 -17.39 -19.73 1.93
CA GLU A 201 -16.61 -18.50 1.97
C GLU A 201 -17.17 -17.46 0.99
N ALA A 202 -17.37 -17.86 -0.27
CA ALA A 202 -18.01 -17.02 -1.28
C ALA A 202 -19.42 -16.57 -0.84
N GLY A 203 -20.20 -17.44 -0.20
CA GLY A 203 -21.51 -17.08 0.37
C GLY A 203 -21.42 -15.97 1.42
N PHE A 204 -20.48 -16.05 2.37
CA PHE A 204 -20.28 -15.00 3.37
C PHE A 204 -19.84 -13.67 2.76
N GLN A 205 -18.97 -13.68 1.76
CA GLN A 205 -18.57 -12.46 1.05
C GLN A 205 -19.77 -11.77 0.41
N ASN A 206 -20.64 -12.52 -0.28
CA ASN A 206 -21.85 -11.98 -0.88
C ASN A 206 -22.84 -11.45 0.19
N LEU A 207 -22.87 -12.04 1.39
CA LEU A 207 -23.70 -11.54 2.51
C LEU A 207 -23.19 -10.20 3.05
N PHE A 208 -21.87 -10.02 3.20
CA PHE A 208 -21.30 -8.75 3.65
C PHE A 208 -21.41 -7.65 2.59
N GLU A 209 -21.28 -8.00 1.30
CA GLU A 209 -21.64 -7.08 0.21
C GLU A 209 -23.10 -6.65 0.29
N LEU A 210 -24.01 -7.58 0.58
CA LEU A 210 -25.43 -7.30 0.78
C LEU A 210 -25.67 -6.30 1.92
N LEU A 211 -24.97 -6.48 3.05
CA LEU A 211 -25.05 -5.58 4.20
C LEU A 211 -24.46 -4.20 3.90
N SER A 212 -23.39 -4.15 3.10
CA SER A 212 -22.84 -2.89 2.60
C SER A 212 -23.88 -2.15 1.75
N TYR A 213 -24.51 -2.83 0.80
CA TYR A 213 -25.60 -2.23 0.01
C TYR A 213 -26.78 -1.80 0.88
N ALA A 214 -27.20 -2.63 1.83
CA ALA A 214 -28.27 -2.29 2.76
C ALA A 214 -27.92 -1.05 3.61
N SER A 215 -26.66 -0.91 4.04
CA SER A 215 -26.21 0.27 4.79
C SER A 215 -26.27 1.54 3.94
N THR A 216 -25.91 1.46 2.65
CA THR A 216 -26.02 2.61 1.73
C THR A 216 -27.47 2.97 1.38
N VAL A 217 -28.40 2.02 1.47
CA VAL A 217 -29.84 2.27 1.31
C VAL A 217 -30.42 2.95 2.55
N VAL A 218 -30.03 2.49 3.74
CA VAL A 218 -30.47 3.07 5.03
C VAL A 218 -29.93 4.50 5.19
N PHE A 219 -28.68 4.75 4.80
CA PHE A 219 -28.02 6.05 4.88
C PHE A 219 -27.83 6.67 3.49
N SER A 220 -28.95 6.87 2.78
CA SER A 220 -28.97 7.31 1.38
C SER A 220 -28.79 8.81 1.17
N ARG A 221 -28.81 9.63 2.24
CA ARG A 221 -28.62 11.08 2.14
C ARG A 221 -27.16 11.50 2.40
N PRO A 222 -26.61 12.47 1.65
CA PRO A 222 -25.21 12.89 1.77
C PRO A 222 -24.78 13.34 3.18
N ASP A 223 -25.69 13.92 3.97
CA ASP A 223 -25.47 14.35 5.35
C ASP A 223 -25.32 13.17 6.34
N GLN A 224 -25.76 11.97 5.95
CA GLN A 224 -25.73 10.76 6.76
C GLN A 224 -24.55 9.85 6.43
N PHE A 225 -23.73 10.22 5.43
CA PHE A 225 -22.63 9.39 4.92
C PHE A 225 -21.51 9.16 5.94
N GLN A 226 -21.45 10.01 6.98
CA GLN A 226 -20.63 9.79 8.16
C GLN A 226 -20.92 8.45 8.87
N TRP A 227 -22.16 7.94 8.83
CA TRP A 227 -22.55 6.69 9.50
C TRP A 227 -22.04 5.44 8.77
N PRO A 228 -22.20 5.27 7.44
CA PRO A 228 -21.51 4.22 6.70
C PRO A 228 -19.99 4.25 6.87
N VAL A 229 -19.37 5.44 6.81
CA VAL A 229 -17.93 5.61 7.02
C VAL A 229 -17.51 5.18 8.44
N LEU A 230 -18.29 5.54 9.46
CA LEU A 230 -18.05 5.14 10.84
C LEU A 230 -18.30 3.64 11.05
N ILE A 231 -19.34 3.05 10.46
CA ILE A 231 -19.62 1.61 10.50
C ILE A 231 -18.46 0.85 9.83
N SER A 232 -17.96 1.32 8.69
CA SER A 232 -16.78 0.75 8.04
C SER A 232 -15.53 0.91 8.91
N ALA A 233 -15.31 2.08 9.52
CA ALA A 233 -14.17 2.31 10.41
C ALA A 233 -14.25 1.42 11.68
N ILE A 234 -15.40 1.36 12.35
CA ILE A 234 -15.64 0.49 13.52
C ILE A 234 -15.45 -0.97 13.13
N ALA A 235 -15.97 -1.41 11.98
CA ALA A 235 -15.75 -2.76 11.49
C ALA A 235 -14.26 -3.06 11.27
N VAL A 236 -13.50 -2.09 10.73
CA VAL A 236 -12.05 -2.18 10.52
C VAL A 236 -11.29 -2.24 11.85
N TYR A 237 -11.60 -1.38 12.82
CA TYR A 237 -10.91 -1.34 14.12
C TYR A 237 -11.32 -2.50 15.04
N ALA A 238 -12.59 -2.91 15.03
CA ALA A 238 -13.06 -4.09 15.75
C ALA A 238 -12.40 -5.35 15.19
N ALA A 239 -12.31 -5.49 13.86
CA ALA A 239 -11.57 -6.57 13.21
C ALA A 239 -10.08 -6.57 13.61
N GLY A 240 -9.44 -5.39 13.66
CA GLY A 240 -8.06 -5.24 14.13
C GLY A 240 -7.86 -5.65 15.60
N GLY A 241 -8.76 -5.26 16.50
CA GLY A 241 -8.72 -5.62 17.91
C GLY A 241 -8.89 -7.12 18.15
N LEU A 242 -9.82 -7.75 17.43
CA LEU A 242 -10.07 -9.19 17.48
C LEU A 242 -8.89 -10.01 16.92
N TYR A 243 -8.24 -9.53 15.85
CA TYR A 243 -7.03 -10.14 15.28
C TYR A 243 -5.87 -10.11 16.29
N ALA A 244 -5.61 -8.96 16.90
CA ALA A 244 -4.56 -8.80 17.89
C ALA A 244 -4.77 -9.72 19.10
N TYR A 245 -6.02 -9.88 19.55
CA TYR A 245 -6.38 -10.79 20.64
C TYR A 245 -6.13 -12.27 20.29
N SER A 246 -6.47 -12.70 19.06
CA SER A 246 -6.32 -14.09 18.64
C SER A 246 -4.87 -14.50 18.35
N VAL A 247 -4.02 -13.58 17.85
CA VAL A 247 -2.58 -13.82 17.71
C VAL A 247 -1.91 -13.92 19.08
N HIS A 248 -2.34 -13.10 20.05
CA HIS A 248 -1.82 -13.15 21.41
C HIS A 248 -2.20 -14.44 22.15
N SER A 249 -3.41 -14.97 21.93
CA SER A 249 -3.84 -16.22 22.57
C SER A 249 -3.14 -17.47 22.00
N SER A 250 -2.77 -17.46 20.72
CA SER A 250 -2.11 -18.58 20.04
C SER A 250 -0.58 -18.66 20.28
N THR A 251 0.06 -17.56 20.68
CA THR A 251 1.49 -17.55 21.09
C THR A 251 1.72 -18.08 22.51
N GLY A 252 0.68 -18.13 23.36
CA GLY A 252 0.76 -18.65 24.73
C GLY A 252 0.94 -20.18 24.80
N SER A 253 0.20 -20.93 23.97
CA SER A 253 0.19 -22.40 24.01
C SER A 253 1.45 -23.07 23.43
N SER A 254 2.15 -22.40 22.51
CA SER A 254 3.33 -22.95 21.83
C SER A 254 4.62 -22.91 22.69
N ARG A 255 4.67 -22.08 23.75
CA ARG A 255 5.80 -22.04 24.69
C ARG A 255 5.83 -23.24 25.67
N LEU A 256 4.68 -23.85 25.99
CA LEU A 256 4.63 -24.99 26.91
C LEU A 256 5.13 -26.29 26.27
N SER A 257 4.83 -26.54 24.98
CA SER A 257 5.21 -27.79 24.30
C SER A 257 6.69 -27.90 23.94
N ILE A 258 7.37 -26.78 23.68
CA ILE A 258 8.81 -26.76 23.35
C ILE A 258 9.65 -27.08 24.60
N THR A 259 9.14 -26.82 25.79
CA THR A 259 9.84 -27.11 27.06
C THR A 259 9.87 -28.61 27.36
N PHE A 260 8.81 -29.36 27.01
CA PHE A 260 8.76 -30.82 27.23
C PHE A 260 9.51 -31.65 26.18
N THR A 261 9.80 -31.10 24.99
CA THR A 261 10.52 -31.83 23.93
C THR A 261 12.03 -31.76 24.06
N ASN A 262 12.59 -30.70 24.67
CA ASN A 262 14.03 -30.60 24.90
C ASN A 262 14.52 -31.51 26.05
N GLN A 263 13.70 -31.76 27.07
CA GLN A 263 14.11 -32.59 28.20
C GLN A 263 14.28 -34.08 27.86
N LYS A 264 13.67 -34.55 26.77
CA LYS A 264 13.78 -35.95 26.32
C LYS A 264 14.93 -36.20 25.35
N ARG A 265 15.61 -35.14 24.89
CA ARG A 265 16.71 -35.23 23.91
C ARG A 265 18.09 -35.32 24.57
N ASP A 266 18.21 -34.87 25.82
CA ASP A 266 19.46 -34.92 26.58
C ASP A 266 19.67 -36.30 27.25
N ASP A 267 18.61 -37.05 27.56
CA ASP A 267 18.71 -38.39 28.17
C ASP A 267 19.14 -39.52 27.21
N MET A 268 19.29 -39.24 25.90
CA MET A 268 19.50 -40.29 24.88
C MET A 268 20.89 -40.27 24.23
N SER A 269 21.85 -39.55 24.81
CA SER A 269 23.22 -39.45 24.29
C SER A 269 24.27 -40.34 24.97
N ASP A 270 23.89 -41.08 26.02
CA ASP A 270 24.80 -42.00 26.73
C ASP A 270 24.26 -43.43 26.76
N THR A 271 24.48 -44.20 25.68
CA THR A 271 24.79 -45.65 25.74
C THR A 271 24.94 -46.24 24.34
N ASN A 272 26.17 -46.59 23.97
CA ASN A 272 26.44 -47.50 22.86
C ASN A 272 27.56 -48.46 23.26
N SER A 273 27.20 -49.68 23.66
CA SER A 273 28.08 -50.84 23.59
C SER A 273 27.31 -52.15 23.80
N THR A 274 27.63 -53.13 22.95
CA THR A 274 27.63 -54.60 23.16
C THR A 274 26.45 -55.45 22.61
N GLU A 275 26.80 -56.25 21.59
CA GLU A 275 26.55 -57.69 21.38
C GLU A 275 25.33 -58.29 20.62
N MET A 276 25.65 -59.45 20.02
CA MET A 276 25.00 -60.26 18.96
C MET A 276 23.81 -61.12 19.43
N SER A 277 22.90 -61.49 18.51
CA SER A 277 22.57 -62.89 18.11
C SER A 277 21.24 -63.05 17.34
N HIS A 278 21.14 -64.13 16.57
CA HIS A 278 20.10 -64.57 15.62
C HIS A 278 18.66 -64.75 16.17
N GLN A 279 17.63 -64.46 15.35
CA GLN A 279 16.64 -65.42 14.79
C GLN A 279 15.47 -64.70 14.07
N GLY A 280 14.95 -65.32 13.01
CA GLY A 280 14.24 -64.64 11.91
C GLY A 280 12.71 -64.49 11.97
N ARG A 281 12.21 -63.73 10.99
CA ARG A 281 10.88 -63.78 10.34
C ARG A 281 10.87 -62.82 9.13
N GLU A 282 10.56 -63.31 7.93
CA GLU A 282 10.16 -62.49 6.78
C GLU A 282 8.63 -62.19 6.83
N PRO A 283 8.05 -61.34 5.96
CA PRO A 283 8.35 -59.92 5.75
C PRO A 283 7.05 -59.08 5.75
N GLU A 284 6.94 -58.01 6.56
CA GLU A 284 5.85 -57.04 6.37
C GLU A 284 6.34 -55.80 5.62
N LYS A 285 5.78 -55.61 4.42
CA LYS A 285 5.88 -54.40 3.60
C LYS A 285 5.21 -53.22 4.33
N GLY A 286 5.93 -52.63 5.27
CA GLY A 286 5.56 -51.37 5.92
C GLY A 286 6.05 -50.18 5.10
N LYS A 287 5.11 -49.50 4.42
CA LYS A 287 5.33 -48.16 3.88
C LYS A 287 5.94 -47.28 4.98
N ALA A 288 7.13 -46.72 4.74
CA ALA A 288 7.68 -45.64 5.55
C ALA A 288 6.78 -44.41 5.38
N GLY A 289 5.68 -44.39 6.13
CA GLY A 289 4.85 -43.21 6.31
C GLY A 289 5.62 -42.20 7.14
N LEU A 290 5.64 -40.95 6.67
CA LEU A 290 5.93 -39.80 7.51
C LEU A 290 5.07 -39.90 8.80
N PRO A 291 5.58 -39.41 9.94
CA PRO A 291 4.90 -39.56 11.23
C PRO A 291 3.47 -39.00 11.18
N ARG A 292 2.50 -39.88 11.39
CA ARG A 292 1.10 -39.54 11.69
C ARG A 292 1.09 -38.72 12.98
N LEU A 293 0.78 -37.43 12.90
CA LEU A 293 0.43 -36.61 14.06
C LEU A 293 -1.10 -36.51 14.14
N TYR A 294 -1.61 -37.04 15.26
CA TYR A 294 -2.92 -36.84 15.89
C TYR A 294 -4.17 -37.47 15.26
N HIS A 295 -4.56 -38.63 15.83
CA HIS A 295 -5.97 -38.94 16.10
C HIS A 295 -6.28 -38.57 17.55
N GLY A 296 -7.40 -37.88 17.77
CA GLY A 296 -8.19 -37.96 18.99
C GLY A 296 -8.19 -36.71 19.89
N ASN A 297 -9.18 -35.83 19.70
CA ASN A 297 -10.34 -35.91 20.58
C ASN A 297 -11.61 -35.48 19.84
N ASN A 298 -12.59 -36.38 19.76
CA ASN A 298 -13.91 -36.13 19.22
C ASN A 298 -14.71 -35.29 20.23
N GLY A 299 -15.13 -34.09 19.83
CA GLY A 299 -16.06 -33.27 20.58
C GLY A 299 -16.44 -32.02 19.80
N GLY A 300 -17.53 -32.09 19.06
CA GLY A 300 -18.23 -30.92 18.51
C GLY A 300 -17.64 -30.33 17.24
N ALA A 301 -18.30 -30.56 16.11
CA ALA A 301 -18.24 -29.63 14.99
C ALA A 301 -18.89 -28.31 15.42
N SER A 302 -18.08 -27.27 15.60
CA SER A 302 -18.41 -25.85 15.80
C SER A 302 -17.06 -25.11 15.76
N ASP A 303 -16.80 -24.03 15.04
CA ASP A 303 -17.62 -23.04 14.35
C ASP A 303 -16.67 -22.22 13.43
N GLY A 304 -17.21 -21.29 12.64
CA GLY A 304 -16.47 -20.27 11.89
C GLY A 304 -15.51 -19.45 12.78
N GLY A 305 -14.34 -20.04 13.03
CA GLY A 305 -13.40 -19.62 14.05
C GLY A 305 -12.44 -18.52 13.61
N THR A 306 -11.87 -17.87 14.61
CA THR A 306 -10.91 -16.77 14.51
C THR A 306 -9.80 -17.05 13.49
N THR A 307 -9.22 -18.24 13.47
CA THR A 307 -8.17 -18.64 12.51
C THR A 307 -8.56 -18.43 11.05
N ALA A 308 -9.80 -18.74 10.65
CA ALA A 308 -10.26 -18.57 9.27
C ALA A 308 -10.38 -17.09 8.86
N TRP A 309 -10.73 -16.20 9.81
CA TRP A 309 -10.81 -14.75 9.56
C TRP A 309 -9.45 -14.05 9.65
N LEU A 310 -8.50 -14.57 10.42
CA LEU A 310 -7.10 -14.09 10.45
C LEU A 310 -6.43 -14.23 9.07
N VAL A 311 -6.81 -15.25 8.31
CA VAL A 311 -6.31 -15.55 6.95
C VAL A 311 -6.81 -14.52 5.94
N VAL A 312 -8.10 -14.16 6.03
CA VAL A 312 -8.74 -13.12 5.19
C VAL A 312 -8.15 -11.74 5.47
N LEU A 313 -7.96 -11.37 6.75
CA LEU A 313 -7.34 -10.09 7.12
C LEU A 313 -5.85 -10.03 6.75
N GLY A 314 -5.11 -11.13 7.01
CA GLY A 314 -3.72 -11.26 6.59
C GLY A 314 -3.58 -11.04 5.10
N GLY A 315 -4.50 -11.58 4.31
CA GLY A 315 -4.48 -11.36 2.89
C GLY A 315 -4.90 -9.94 2.43
N TRP A 316 -5.79 -9.22 3.14
CA TRP A 316 -6.10 -7.81 2.82
C TRP A 316 -4.93 -6.86 3.14
N CYS A 317 -4.21 -7.10 4.25
CA CYS A 317 -2.97 -6.39 4.57
C CYS A 317 -1.84 -6.72 3.59
N VAL A 318 -1.81 -7.97 3.10
CA VAL A 318 -0.96 -8.36 1.98
C VAL A 318 -1.39 -7.58 0.73
N ALA A 319 -2.67 -7.44 0.38
CA ALA A 319 -3.12 -6.66 -0.79
C ALA A 319 -2.65 -5.18 -0.80
N PHE A 320 -2.60 -4.51 0.35
CA PHE A 320 -2.01 -3.16 0.49
C PHE A 320 -0.48 -3.15 0.28
N CYS A 321 0.20 -4.26 0.62
CA CYS A 321 1.62 -4.50 0.36
C CYS A 321 1.90 -5.12 -1.03
N SER A 322 0.90 -5.72 -1.68
CA SER A 322 1.01 -6.53 -2.92
C SER A 322 1.08 -5.68 -4.18
N VAL A 323 0.48 -4.50 -4.17
CA VAL A 323 0.59 -3.53 -5.27
C VAL A 323 1.96 -2.82 -5.21
N GLY A 324 2.71 -2.98 -4.12
CA GLY A 324 3.91 -2.21 -3.83
C GLY A 324 3.55 -0.85 -3.25
N TRP A 325 4.14 -0.52 -2.11
CA TRP A 325 3.84 0.69 -1.34
C TRP A 325 3.97 1.99 -2.16
N LEU A 326 4.86 2.00 -3.17
CA LEU A 326 5.06 3.10 -4.11
C LEU A 326 3.89 3.27 -5.10
N ASN A 327 3.32 2.18 -5.61
CA ASN A 327 2.18 2.22 -6.56
C ASN A 327 0.90 2.68 -5.87
N SER A 328 0.64 2.18 -4.66
CA SER A 328 -0.49 2.64 -3.83
C SER A 328 -0.39 4.13 -3.52
N GLY A 329 0.81 4.59 -3.18
CA GLY A 329 1.08 6.02 -2.97
C GLY A 329 0.88 6.86 -4.23
N THR A 330 1.29 6.33 -5.39
CA THR A 330 1.11 6.97 -6.71
C THR A 330 -0.37 7.18 -7.03
N PHE A 331 -1.19 6.13 -6.84
CA PHE A 331 -2.62 6.23 -7.06
C PHE A 331 -3.26 7.29 -6.15
N LEU A 332 -3.01 7.24 -4.84
CA LEU A 332 -3.60 8.18 -3.89
C LEU A 332 -3.18 9.64 -4.16
N HIS A 333 -1.92 9.87 -4.52
CA HIS A 333 -1.44 11.21 -4.84
C HIS A 333 -2.08 11.78 -6.10
N VAL A 334 -2.10 11.01 -7.18
CA VAL A 334 -2.70 11.44 -8.46
C VAL A 334 -4.22 11.58 -8.31
N PHE A 335 -4.88 10.64 -7.65
CA PHE A 335 -6.31 10.70 -7.37
C PHE A 335 -6.67 11.94 -6.54
N GLY A 336 -5.92 12.23 -5.48
CA GLY A 336 -6.09 13.42 -4.66
C GLY A 336 -5.98 14.72 -5.47
N LEU A 337 -5.01 14.83 -6.37
CA LEU A 337 -4.88 15.99 -7.26
C LEU A 337 -6.01 16.09 -8.30
N MET A 338 -6.49 14.97 -8.83
CA MET A 338 -7.64 14.93 -9.74
C MET A 338 -8.92 15.35 -9.02
N MET A 339 -9.13 14.92 -7.77
CA MET A 339 -10.28 15.34 -6.97
C MET A 339 -10.19 16.82 -6.56
N ALA A 340 -8.99 17.32 -6.28
CA ALA A 340 -8.77 18.75 -6.05
C ALA A 340 -9.18 19.62 -7.25
N SER A 341 -9.10 19.08 -8.48
CA SER A 341 -9.48 19.77 -9.71
C SER A 341 -10.98 20.08 -9.86
N ILE A 342 -11.82 19.34 -9.15
CA ILE A 342 -13.29 19.46 -9.17
C ILE A 342 -13.85 19.91 -7.81
N SER A 343 -12.98 20.38 -6.93
CA SER A 343 -13.35 20.82 -5.59
C SER A 343 -13.78 22.29 -5.61
N ASP A 344 -15.01 22.55 -5.18
CA ASP A 344 -15.59 23.90 -5.09
C ASP A 344 -15.63 24.41 -3.63
N GLN A 345 -15.53 23.51 -2.66
CA GLN A 345 -15.61 23.81 -1.23
C GLN A 345 -14.28 23.54 -0.53
N TYR A 346 -13.95 24.33 0.49
CA TYR A 346 -12.69 24.19 1.23
C TYR A 346 -12.48 22.79 1.83
N TYR A 347 -13.52 22.16 2.38
CA TYR A 347 -13.41 20.81 2.93
C TYR A 347 -13.05 19.76 1.86
N GLN A 348 -13.47 19.96 0.61
CA GLN A 348 -13.16 19.06 -0.51
C GLN A 348 -11.68 19.16 -0.88
N LEU A 349 -11.11 20.37 -0.85
CA LEU A 349 -9.67 20.61 -1.01
C LEU A 349 -8.88 20.02 0.16
N LEU A 350 -9.37 20.19 1.39
CA LEU A 350 -8.75 19.61 2.59
C LEU A 350 -8.70 18.07 2.51
N LEU A 351 -9.79 17.43 2.10
CA LEU A 351 -9.84 15.97 1.99
C LEU A 351 -8.99 15.45 0.82
N SER A 352 -9.04 16.12 -0.33
CA SER A 352 -8.33 15.68 -1.54
C SER A 352 -6.83 15.94 -1.47
N GLN A 353 -6.39 17.12 -1.04
CA GLN A 353 -4.97 17.47 -0.94
C GLN A 353 -4.38 17.20 0.45
N GLY A 354 -5.07 17.62 1.51
CA GLY A 354 -4.57 17.53 2.88
C GLY A 354 -4.55 16.11 3.44
N VAL A 355 -5.46 15.24 2.99
CA VAL A 355 -5.55 13.85 3.47
C VAL A 355 -5.14 12.87 2.37
N CYS A 356 -5.92 12.77 1.29
CA CYS A 356 -5.73 11.72 0.28
C CYS A 356 -4.36 11.84 -0.41
N SER A 357 -4.06 13.01 -0.96
CA SER A 357 -2.79 13.26 -1.62
C SER A 357 -1.60 13.16 -0.66
N ALA A 358 -1.74 13.67 0.57
CA ALA A 358 -0.70 13.61 1.59
C ALA A 358 -0.34 12.18 2.02
N ILE A 359 -1.34 11.30 2.21
CA ILE A 359 -1.11 9.87 2.46
C ILE A 359 -0.36 9.24 1.27
N GLY A 360 -0.75 9.60 0.05
CA GLY A 360 -0.06 9.17 -1.16
C GLY A 360 1.42 9.57 -1.18
N VAL A 361 1.72 10.84 -0.91
CA VAL A 361 3.09 11.36 -0.83
C VAL A 361 3.89 10.69 0.27
N ALA A 362 3.32 10.55 1.47
CA ALA A 362 3.98 9.88 2.59
C ALA A 362 4.30 8.41 2.25
N ALA A 363 3.35 7.73 1.58
CA ALA A 363 3.57 6.38 1.11
C ALA A 363 4.71 6.33 0.09
N MET A 364 4.75 7.21 -0.91
CA MET A 364 5.84 7.19 -1.91
C MET A 364 7.22 7.54 -1.33
N PHE A 365 7.28 8.48 -0.39
CA PHE A 365 8.53 9.06 0.08
C PHE A 365 9.43 8.05 0.81
N GLN A 366 8.85 7.23 1.69
CA GLN A 366 9.61 6.34 2.56
C GLN A 366 10.34 5.20 1.82
N PRO A 367 9.71 4.42 0.91
CA PRO A 367 10.39 3.38 0.15
C PRO A 367 11.56 3.94 -0.67
N ILE A 368 11.36 5.06 -1.37
CA ILE A 368 12.39 5.66 -2.23
C ILE A 368 13.64 6.01 -1.41
N ILE A 369 13.48 6.63 -0.23
CA ILE A 369 14.59 6.97 0.66
C ILE A 369 15.28 5.72 1.22
N SER A 370 14.51 4.70 1.58
CA SER A 370 15.06 3.47 2.17
C SER A 370 15.82 2.57 1.20
N CYS A 371 15.58 2.68 -0.11
CA CYS A 371 16.32 1.90 -1.11
C CYS A 371 17.74 2.41 -1.35
N ILE A 372 18.00 3.71 -1.14
CA ILE A 372 19.29 4.36 -1.45
C ILE A 372 20.48 3.69 -0.74
N PRO A 373 20.46 3.45 0.59
CA PRO A 373 21.61 2.87 1.29
C PRO A 373 21.97 1.46 0.82
N GLY A 374 21.01 0.73 0.25
CA GLY A 374 21.24 -0.57 -0.36
C GLY A 374 22.05 -0.47 -1.66
N TRP A 375 21.80 0.54 -2.49
CA TRP A 375 22.47 0.73 -3.78
C TRP A 375 23.82 1.43 -3.68
N PHE A 376 23.94 2.41 -2.78
CA PHE A 376 25.11 3.26 -2.66
C PHE A 376 25.75 3.12 -1.28
N GLU A 377 27.05 2.82 -1.25
CA GLU A 377 27.84 2.78 -0.02
C GLU A 377 28.84 3.95 0.07
N ALA A 378 29.65 4.16 -0.98
CA ALA A 378 30.73 5.14 -0.96
C ALA A 378 30.30 6.61 -1.21
N ARG A 379 29.16 6.83 -1.87
CA ARG A 379 28.67 8.18 -2.25
C ARG A 379 27.21 8.38 -1.86
N ARG A 380 26.89 8.06 -0.61
CA ARG A 380 25.51 8.08 -0.08
C ARG A 380 24.94 9.49 -0.03
N GLY A 381 25.72 10.46 0.44
CA GLY A 381 25.32 11.86 0.50
C GLY A 381 24.98 12.42 -0.87
N VAL A 382 25.80 12.13 -1.90
CA VAL A 382 25.50 12.52 -3.29
C VAL A 382 24.22 11.85 -3.81
N ALA A 383 24.01 10.55 -3.55
CA ALA A 383 22.80 9.86 -3.99
C ALA A 383 21.53 10.48 -3.37
N TYR A 384 21.56 10.78 -2.07
CA TYR A 384 20.48 11.50 -1.40
C TYR A 384 20.30 12.93 -1.93
N GLY A 385 21.39 13.65 -2.18
CA GLY A 385 21.35 15.00 -2.76
C GLY A 385 20.72 15.01 -4.16
N ILE A 386 21.10 14.08 -5.04
CA ILE A 386 20.51 13.93 -6.37
C ILE A 386 19.02 13.59 -6.26
N LEU A 387 18.64 12.63 -5.42
CA LEU A 387 17.22 12.33 -5.20
C LEU A 387 16.46 13.59 -4.75
N ALA A 388 16.99 14.30 -3.76
CA ALA A 388 16.35 15.48 -3.20
C ALA A 388 16.22 16.60 -4.24
N THR A 389 17.12 16.74 -5.22
CA THR A 389 17.01 17.78 -6.27
C THR A 389 15.69 17.73 -7.04
N GLY A 390 15.06 16.57 -7.18
CA GLY A 390 13.76 16.42 -7.83
C GLY A 390 12.67 17.31 -7.22
N SER A 391 12.67 17.47 -5.88
CA SER A 391 11.71 18.37 -5.21
C SER A 391 12.00 19.85 -5.48
N SER A 392 13.27 20.24 -5.68
CA SER A 392 13.62 21.62 -6.09
C SER A 392 13.21 21.90 -7.53
N ILE A 393 13.42 20.93 -8.44
CA ILE A 393 12.96 21.06 -9.84
C ILE A 393 11.44 21.17 -9.87
N GLY A 394 10.72 20.34 -9.11
CA GLY A 394 9.27 20.47 -8.94
C GLY A 394 8.86 21.85 -8.40
N GLY A 395 9.56 22.35 -7.37
CA GLY A 395 9.33 23.68 -6.81
C GLY A 395 9.64 24.85 -7.74
N VAL A 396 10.35 24.62 -8.86
CA VAL A 396 10.54 25.59 -9.95
C VAL A 396 9.45 25.45 -11.01
N VAL A 397 9.18 24.22 -11.43
CA VAL A 397 8.25 23.92 -12.54
C VAL A 397 6.79 24.15 -12.15
N PHE A 398 6.33 23.62 -11.01
CA PHE A 398 4.92 23.67 -10.63
C PHE A 398 4.39 25.08 -10.36
N PRO A 399 5.09 25.97 -9.62
CA PRO A 399 4.59 27.34 -9.41
C PRO A 399 4.47 28.14 -10.71
N ILE A 400 5.43 28.01 -11.62
CA ILE A 400 5.38 28.65 -12.95
C ILE A 400 4.24 28.06 -13.78
N MET A 401 4.11 26.73 -13.81
CA MET A 401 3.06 26.07 -14.56
C MET A 401 1.68 26.47 -14.04
N VAL A 402 1.46 26.42 -12.72
CA VAL A 402 0.17 26.77 -12.11
C VAL A 402 -0.16 28.24 -12.33
N SER A 403 0.75 29.16 -12.03
CA SER A 403 0.51 30.61 -12.21
C SER A 403 0.14 30.98 -13.66
N ARG A 404 0.77 30.34 -14.66
CA ARG A 404 0.50 30.61 -16.07
C ARG A 404 -0.74 29.90 -16.60
N LEU A 405 -0.95 28.63 -16.23
CA LEU A 405 -2.07 27.83 -16.75
C LEU A 405 -3.40 28.23 -16.09
N VAL A 406 -3.40 28.62 -14.81
CA VAL A 406 -4.65 29.06 -14.15
C VAL A 406 -5.28 30.23 -14.91
N GLY A 407 -4.48 31.20 -15.37
CA GLY A 407 -4.97 32.33 -16.17
C GLY A 407 -5.41 31.96 -17.59
N ALA A 408 -4.88 30.87 -18.16
CA ALA A 408 -5.13 30.49 -19.56
C ALA A 408 -6.25 29.47 -19.74
N ILE A 409 -6.31 28.44 -18.88
CA ILE A 409 -7.20 27.27 -19.02
C ILE A 409 -8.04 27.01 -17.76
N GLY A 410 -7.95 27.88 -16.75
CA GLY A 410 -8.67 27.77 -15.50
C GLY A 410 -8.06 26.76 -14.51
N TYR A 411 -8.53 26.82 -13.26
CA TYR A 411 -7.98 26.04 -12.14
C TYR A 411 -8.10 24.52 -12.35
N GLY A 412 -9.28 24.02 -12.71
CA GLY A 412 -9.52 22.57 -12.84
C GLY A 412 -8.61 21.89 -13.86
N TRP A 413 -8.49 22.43 -15.08
CA TRP A 413 -7.59 21.88 -16.09
C TRP A 413 -6.11 22.04 -15.73
N THR A 414 -5.74 23.11 -15.03
CA THR A 414 -4.37 23.29 -14.52
C THR A 414 -3.99 22.19 -13.52
N MET A 415 -4.90 21.86 -12.59
CA MET A 415 -4.68 20.78 -11.63
C MET A 415 -4.60 19.41 -12.29
N ARG A 416 -5.45 19.14 -13.31
CA ARG A 416 -5.38 17.90 -14.10
C ARG A 416 -4.08 17.79 -14.89
N ALA A 417 -3.64 18.86 -15.56
CA ALA A 417 -2.37 18.89 -16.28
C ALA A 417 -1.19 18.59 -15.33
N SER A 418 -1.21 19.17 -14.12
CA SER A 418 -0.23 18.88 -13.08
C SER A 418 -0.26 17.42 -12.65
N ALA A 419 -1.45 16.85 -12.44
CA ALA A 419 -1.62 15.45 -12.07
C ALA A 419 -1.15 14.49 -13.16
N PHE A 420 -1.38 14.79 -14.45
CA PHE A 420 -0.89 13.98 -15.57
C PHE A 420 0.64 14.01 -15.68
N LEU A 421 1.26 15.18 -15.49
CA LEU A 421 2.72 15.29 -15.46
C LEU A 421 3.31 14.45 -14.31
N ILE A 422 2.73 14.58 -13.12
CA ILE A 422 3.13 13.80 -11.94
C ILE A 422 2.95 12.31 -12.18
N LEU A 423 1.81 11.90 -12.76
CA LEU A 423 1.56 10.50 -13.11
C LEU A 423 2.62 9.98 -14.08
N GLY A 424 2.98 10.73 -15.12
CA GLY A 424 4.03 10.33 -16.06
C GLY A 424 5.39 10.11 -15.39
N LEU A 425 5.79 11.02 -14.49
CA LEU A 425 7.03 10.89 -13.71
C LEU A 425 6.97 9.73 -12.72
N LEU A 426 5.82 9.50 -12.09
CA LEU A 426 5.62 8.39 -11.15
C LEU A 426 5.56 7.04 -11.86
N ILE A 427 5.05 6.95 -13.09
CA ILE A 427 5.14 5.73 -13.90
C ILE A 427 6.62 5.34 -14.07
N ILE A 428 7.48 6.31 -14.44
CA ILE A 428 8.92 6.06 -14.56
C ILE A 428 9.50 5.61 -13.22
N ALA A 429 9.14 6.27 -12.11
CA ALA A 429 9.60 5.90 -10.78
C ALA A 429 9.18 4.47 -10.40
N ASN A 430 7.93 4.09 -10.64
CA ASN A 430 7.43 2.74 -10.33
C ASN A 430 8.12 1.64 -11.17
N LEU A 431 8.55 1.96 -12.40
CA LEU A 431 9.27 1.02 -13.27
C LEU A 431 10.76 0.91 -12.94
N THR A 432 11.35 1.93 -12.28
CA THR A 432 12.81 2.03 -12.10
C THR A 432 13.27 1.87 -10.65
N VAL A 433 12.41 2.11 -9.66
CA VAL A 433 12.77 1.98 -8.24
C VAL A 433 12.59 0.53 -7.79
N TRP A 434 13.70 -0.12 -7.46
CA TRP A 434 13.69 -1.48 -6.89
C TRP A 434 14.64 -1.61 -5.70
N ALA A 435 14.33 -2.53 -4.79
CA ALA A 435 15.20 -2.84 -3.64
C ALA A 435 16.35 -3.76 -4.06
N ARG A 436 17.60 -3.45 -3.64
CA ARG A 436 18.78 -4.29 -3.95
C ARG A 436 18.78 -5.63 -3.23
N SER A 437 18.28 -5.65 -1.99
CA SER A 437 18.30 -6.83 -1.14
C SER A 437 16.87 -7.28 -0.84
N PRO A 438 16.58 -8.59 -0.91
CA PRO A 438 15.26 -9.10 -0.56
C PRO A 438 14.95 -8.78 0.91
N PRO A 439 13.76 -8.23 1.21
CA PRO A 439 13.39 -7.85 2.56
C PRO A 439 13.42 -9.09 3.47
N ARG A 440 14.17 -9.00 4.56
CA ARG A 440 14.10 -9.99 5.65
C ARG A 440 13.13 -9.44 6.69
N PRO A 441 11.85 -9.88 6.72
CA PRO A 441 10.88 -9.39 7.67
C PRO A 441 11.39 -9.70 9.08
N THR A 442 11.86 -8.67 9.77
CA THR A 442 12.27 -8.74 11.16
C THR A 442 11.22 -8.00 11.96
N PRO A 443 10.47 -8.66 12.86
CA PRO A 443 9.44 -8.00 13.64
C PRO A 443 10.11 -6.93 14.52
N VAL A 444 9.62 -5.69 14.43
CA VAL A 444 10.07 -4.61 15.31
C VAL A 444 9.54 -4.90 16.70
N ARG A 445 10.44 -5.18 17.65
CA ARG A 445 10.05 -5.41 19.04
C ARG A 445 9.72 -4.09 19.71
N PRO A 446 8.69 -4.00 20.57
CA PRO A 446 8.39 -2.79 21.34
C PRO A 446 9.58 -2.26 22.15
N GLU A 447 10.45 -3.16 22.60
CA GLU A 447 11.70 -2.85 23.30
C GLU A 447 12.66 -2.04 22.42
N GLN A 448 12.79 -2.37 21.13
CA GLN A 448 13.65 -1.66 20.19
C GLN A 448 13.11 -0.26 19.90
N LEU A 449 11.77 -0.13 19.83
CA LEU A 449 11.12 1.18 19.71
C LEU A 449 11.41 2.05 20.95
N ALA A 450 11.27 1.49 22.15
CA ALA A 450 11.57 2.19 23.40
C ALA A 450 13.06 2.53 23.55
N GLN A 451 13.95 1.67 23.05
CA GLN A 451 15.39 1.87 23.10
C GLN A 451 15.83 3.11 22.30
N ALA A 452 15.23 3.36 21.13
CA ALA A 452 15.53 4.56 20.35
C ALA A 452 15.36 5.85 21.18
N PHE A 453 14.35 5.90 22.06
CA PHE A 453 14.09 7.02 22.96
C PHE A 453 14.99 7.08 24.20
N ARG A 454 15.96 6.18 24.34
CA ARG A 454 16.99 6.20 25.41
C ARG A 454 18.36 6.55 24.89
N GLU A 455 18.56 6.52 23.58
CA GLU A 455 19.84 6.83 22.94
C GLU A 455 20.01 8.35 22.78
N VAL A 456 20.94 8.94 23.55
CA VAL A 456 21.23 10.39 23.52
C VAL A 456 21.48 10.93 22.10
N PRO A 457 22.25 10.25 21.22
CA PRO A 457 22.44 10.73 19.84
C PRO A 457 21.12 10.81 19.07
N PHE A 458 20.22 9.82 19.24
CA PHE A 458 18.95 9.78 18.54
C PHE A 458 17.97 10.85 19.07
N ILE A 459 17.89 11.03 20.40
CA ILE A 459 17.06 12.07 21.02
C ILE A 459 17.52 13.46 20.58
N GLY A 460 18.84 13.72 20.58
CA GLY A 460 19.39 14.99 20.12
C GLY A 460 19.08 15.28 18.65
N LEU A 461 19.12 14.25 17.80
CA LEU A 461 18.73 14.36 16.39
C LEU A 461 17.24 14.67 16.24
N VAL A 462 16.36 13.93 16.93
CA VAL A 462 14.90 14.15 16.90
C VAL A 462 14.54 15.56 17.35
N LEU A 463 15.06 16.00 18.51
CA LEU A 463 14.82 17.36 19.02
C LEU A 463 15.34 18.42 18.04
N GLY A 464 16.54 18.21 17.49
CA GLY A 464 17.10 19.08 16.46
C GLY A 464 16.20 19.19 15.24
N MET A 465 15.69 18.08 14.72
CA MET A 465 14.77 18.07 13.58
C MET A 465 13.45 18.77 13.89
N CYS A 466 12.91 18.62 15.11
CA CYS A 466 11.70 19.34 15.52
C CYS A 466 11.92 20.87 15.50
N PHE A 467 13.00 21.37 16.09
CA PHE A 467 13.31 22.80 16.09
C PHE A 467 13.64 23.33 14.69
N LEU A 468 14.41 22.58 13.90
CA LEU A 468 14.68 22.94 12.51
C LEU A 468 13.39 23.02 11.68
N THR A 469 12.43 22.12 11.92
CA THR A 469 11.13 22.15 11.22
C THR A 469 10.38 23.45 11.45
N PHE A 470 10.33 23.95 12.70
CA PHE A 470 9.73 25.26 13.00
C PHE A 470 10.37 26.37 12.16
N GLY A 471 11.70 26.39 12.08
CA GLY A 471 12.41 27.48 11.44
C GLY A 471 12.52 27.40 9.93
N VAL A 472 12.55 26.20 9.33
CA VAL A 472 12.72 26.02 7.88
C VAL A 472 11.46 26.41 7.09
N TYR A 473 10.28 26.03 7.57
CA TYR A 473 9.03 26.23 6.81
C TYR A 473 8.52 27.67 6.83
N ILE A 474 8.87 28.47 7.85
CA ILE A 474 8.42 29.86 7.95
C ILE A 474 8.92 30.71 6.77
N PRO A 475 10.23 30.77 6.46
CA PRO A 475 10.72 31.42 5.27
C PRO A 475 10.05 30.92 3.99
N ILE A 476 9.85 29.61 3.86
CA ILE A 476 9.26 29.02 2.64
C ILE A 476 7.82 29.51 2.43
N ASN A 477 7.04 29.62 3.51
CA ASN A 477 5.61 29.93 3.42
C ASN A 477 5.31 31.45 3.48
N TYR A 478 6.08 32.22 4.24
CA TYR A 478 5.80 33.64 4.50
C TYR A 478 6.62 34.61 3.67
N ILE A 479 7.69 34.18 2.99
CA ILE A 479 8.53 35.10 2.20
C ILE A 479 7.75 35.80 1.09
N GLN A 480 6.81 35.10 0.45
CA GLN A 480 5.99 35.67 -0.61
C GLN A 480 4.99 36.69 -0.05
N ALA A 481 4.32 36.36 1.06
CA ALA A 481 3.40 37.28 1.74
C ALA A 481 4.12 38.56 2.20
N GLN A 482 5.30 38.41 2.80
CA GLN A 482 6.13 39.53 3.22
C GLN A 482 6.64 40.37 2.05
N ALA A 483 6.96 39.75 0.91
CA ALA A 483 7.37 40.46 -0.29
C ALA A 483 6.22 41.31 -0.88
N VAL A 484 5.00 40.78 -0.89
CA VAL A 484 3.79 41.55 -1.26
C VAL A 484 3.62 42.76 -0.36
N ASP A 485 3.67 42.56 0.95
CA ASP A 485 3.46 43.62 1.95
C ASP A 485 4.56 44.70 1.89
N ALA A 486 5.79 44.30 1.55
CA ALA A 486 6.90 45.22 1.29
C ALA A 486 6.79 45.99 -0.04
N GLY A 487 5.73 45.79 -0.84
CA GLY A 487 5.49 46.48 -2.10
C GLY A 487 6.27 45.93 -3.30
N MET A 488 6.73 44.67 -3.24
CA MET A 488 7.44 44.05 -4.36
C MET A 488 6.50 43.88 -5.58
N PRO A 489 6.96 44.22 -6.81
CA PRO A 489 6.16 44.07 -8.02
C PRO A 489 5.63 42.64 -8.18
N SER A 490 4.36 42.51 -8.60
CA SER A 490 3.65 41.22 -8.71
C SER A 490 4.36 40.21 -9.61
N GLU A 491 5.02 40.68 -10.67
CA GLU A 491 5.86 39.86 -11.54
C GLU A 491 6.99 39.18 -10.77
N LEU A 492 7.73 39.92 -9.95
CA LEU A 492 8.87 39.39 -9.19
C LEU A 492 8.40 38.52 -8.02
N THR A 493 7.36 38.95 -7.31
CA THR A 493 6.76 38.20 -6.19
C THR A 493 6.32 36.80 -6.61
N GLY A 494 5.74 36.66 -7.82
CA GLY A 494 5.34 35.37 -8.37
C GLY A 494 6.50 34.38 -8.58
N TYR A 495 7.74 34.87 -8.68
CA TYR A 495 8.94 34.05 -8.86
C TYR A 495 9.73 33.81 -7.57
N ILE A 496 9.39 34.41 -6.43
CA ILE A 496 10.16 34.28 -5.18
C ILE A 496 10.30 32.81 -4.75
N VAL A 497 9.23 32.02 -4.78
CA VAL A 497 9.27 30.60 -4.44
C VAL A 497 10.13 29.80 -5.43
N THR A 498 10.07 30.16 -6.71
CA THR A 498 10.92 29.58 -7.77
C THR A 498 12.39 29.88 -7.53
N ILE A 499 12.74 31.13 -7.17
CA ILE A 499 14.10 31.57 -6.86
C ILE A 499 14.63 30.81 -5.64
N LEU A 500 13.80 30.62 -4.61
CA LEU A 500 14.15 29.83 -3.42
C LEU A 500 14.53 28.40 -3.79
N ASN A 501 13.68 27.75 -4.59
CA ASN A 501 13.90 26.37 -5.02
C ASN A 501 15.09 26.24 -5.97
N ALA A 502 15.38 27.25 -6.80
CA ALA A 502 16.59 27.31 -7.62
C ALA A 502 17.86 27.35 -6.75
N GLY A 503 17.88 28.16 -5.69
CA GLY A 503 18.97 28.13 -4.70
C GLY A 503 19.08 26.76 -4.01
N SER A 504 17.94 26.19 -3.62
CA SER A 504 17.87 24.87 -2.97
C SER A 504 18.39 23.74 -3.85
N LEU A 505 18.17 23.80 -5.16
CA LEU A 505 18.70 22.81 -6.10
C LEU A 505 20.22 22.64 -5.94
N PHE A 506 20.96 23.75 -5.97
CA PHE A 506 22.42 23.74 -5.78
C PHE A 506 22.80 23.40 -4.34
N GLY A 507 22.04 23.87 -3.37
CA GLY A 507 22.21 23.53 -1.95
C GLY A 507 22.15 22.03 -1.67
N ARG A 508 21.20 21.31 -2.30
CA ARG A 508 21.00 19.86 -2.13
C ARG A 508 22.17 19.05 -2.71
N ILE A 509 22.65 19.41 -3.90
CA ILE A 509 23.81 18.76 -4.53
C ILE A 509 25.09 19.02 -3.73
N THR A 510 25.34 20.29 -3.39
CA THR A 510 26.56 20.69 -2.69
C THR A 510 26.63 20.12 -1.28
N SER A 511 25.51 20.11 -0.54
CA SER A 511 25.45 19.49 0.79
C SER A 511 25.60 17.97 0.73
N GLY A 512 25.09 17.29 -0.30
CA GLY A 512 25.34 15.87 -0.53
C GLY A 512 26.83 15.57 -0.76
N ILE A 513 27.49 16.32 -1.64
CA ILE A 513 28.93 16.20 -1.91
C ILE A 513 29.76 16.54 -0.66
N ALA A 514 29.38 17.59 0.06
CA ALA A 514 30.05 17.99 1.29
C ALA A 514 29.89 16.92 2.37
N GLY A 515 28.70 16.33 2.50
CA GLY A 515 28.43 15.23 3.44
C GLY A 515 29.36 14.05 3.23
N ASP A 516 29.60 13.66 1.98
CA ASP A 516 30.52 12.57 1.64
C ASP A 516 32.01 12.93 1.89
N LYS A 517 32.39 14.22 1.92
CA LYS A 517 33.78 14.67 2.09
C LYS A 517 34.16 15.04 3.53
N VAL A 518 33.31 15.79 4.22
CA VAL A 518 33.57 16.34 5.57
C VAL A 518 32.71 15.70 6.66
N GLY A 519 31.86 14.74 6.28
CA GLY A 519 30.91 14.05 7.15
C GLY A 519 29.50 14.64 7.10
N HIS A 520 28.48 13.77 7.07
CA HIS A 520 27.08 14.14 6.91
C HIS A 520 26.59 15.08 8.03
N PHE A 521 26.90 14.77 9.30
CA PHE A 521 26.56 15.63 10.43
C PHE A 521 27.20 17.02 10.33
N ASN A 522 28.49 17.09 10.01
CA ASN A 522 29.21 18.37 9.95
C ASN A 522 28.67 19.25 8.82
N ALA A 523 28.43 18.67 7.63
CA ALA A 523 27.84 19.38 6.50
C ALA A 523 26.42 19.87 6.81
N PHE A 524 25.59 19.03 7.43
CA PHE A 524 24.22 19.38 7.81
C PHE A 524 24.18 20.52 8.84
N ILE A 525 24.96 20.39 9.93
CA ILE A 525 25.03 21.41 10.99
C ILE A 525 25.44 22.75 10.41
N PHE A 526 26.50 22.79 9.60
CA PHE A 526 26.99 24.01 8.97
C PHE A 526 25.89 24.68 8.14
N SER A 527 25.22 23.91 7.29
CA SER A 527 24.20 24.41 6.39
C SER A 527 22.96 24.92 7.14
N CYS A 528 22.46 24.18 8.13
CA CYS A 528 21.31 24.61 8.94
C CYS A 528 21.64 25.82 9.82
N PHE A 529 22.85 25.87 10.39
CA PHE A 529 23.31 27.02 11.16
C PHE A 529 23.42 28.28 10.29
N CYS A 530 24.03 28.17 9.11
CA CYS A 530 24.09 29.26 8.13
C CYS A 530 22.70 29.72 7.69
N SER A 531 21.73 28.80 7.54
CA SER A 531 20.34 29.15 7.25
C SER A 531 19.76 30.05 8.34
N GLY A 532 19.97 29.71 9.62
CA GLY A 532 19.52 30.53 10.75
C GLY A 532 20.21 31.89 10.81
N VAL A 533 21.53 31.93 10.60
CA VAL A 533 22.30 33.19 10.57
C VAL A 533 21.83 34.09 9.43
N VAL A 534 21.65 33.56 8.22
CA VAL A 534 21.17 34.32 7.06
C VAL A 534 19.75 34.84 7.30
N THR A 535 18.88 34.07 7.95
CA THR A 535 17.55 34.51 8.39
C THR A 535 17.64 35.73 9.33
N LEU A 536 18.49 35.68 10.35
CA LEU A 536 18.60 36.78 11.31
C LEU A 536 19.36 37.99 10.74
N ALA A 537 20.45 37.76 10.03
CA ALA A 537 21.38 38.80 9.60
C ALA A 537 20.97 39.48 8.29
N LEU A 538 20.21 38.79 7.41
CA LEU A 538 19.85 39.32 6.10
C LEU A 538 18.34 39.54 5.94
N TRP A 539 17.49 38.62 6.42
CA TRP A 539 16.04 38.77 6.23
C TRP A 539 15.41 39.82 7.14
N ILE A 540 15.90 39.96 8.38
CA ILE A 540 15.41 40.97 9.32
C ILE A 540 15.68 42.40 8.80
N PRO A 541 16.92 42.80 8.48
CA PRO A 541 17.21 44.15 7.99
C PRO A 541 16.87 44.37 6.50
N GLY A 542 16.64 43.29 5.74
CA GLY A 542 16.41 43.36 4.30
C GLY A 542 15.05 43.95 3.92
N THR A 543 15.02 45.25 3.61
CA THR A 543 13.81 45.98 3.19
C THR A 543 13.69 46.17 1.68
N SER A 544 14.79 46.00 0.93
CA SER A 544 14.79 46.17 -0.52
C SER A 544 14.48 44.86 -1.27
N ASN A 545 13.93 44.98 -2.48
CA ASN A 545 13.68 43.82 -3.35
C ASN A 545 14.95 42.98 -3.57
N GLY A 546 16.10 43.64 -3.75
CA GLY A 546 17.40 42.97 -3.90
C GLY A 546 17.82 42.20 -2.64
N ALA A 547 17.59 42.75 -1.45
CA ALA A 547 17.91 42.07 -0.19
C ALA A 547 17.01 40.85 0.04
N ILE A 548 15.71 40.97 -0.26
CA ILE A 548 14.75 39.85 -0.17
C ILE A 548 15.17 38.74 -1.13
N VAL A 549 15.48 39.06 -2.40
CA VAL A 549 15.95 38.08 -3.39
C VAL A 549 17.27 37.42 -2.96
N ALA A 550 18.24 38.20 -2.48
CA ALA A 550 19.51 37.68 -2.00
C ALA A 550 19.31 36.70 -0.82
N TYR A 551 18.44 37.06 0.13
CA TYR A 551 18.04 36.18 1.20
C TYR A 551 17.39 34.89 0.67
N THR A 552 16.43 35.00 -0.25
CA THR A 552 15.73 33.85 -0.84
C THR A 552 16.69 32.85 -1.47
N VAL A 553 17.70 33.32 -2.23
CA VAL A 553 18.72 32.48 -2.85
C VAL A 553 19.61 31.80 -1.81
N LEU A 554 20.15 32.57 -0.86
CA LEU A 554 21.06 32.07 0.17
C LEU A 554 20.36 31.09 1.12
N PHE A 555 19.15 31.43 1.56
CA PHE A 555 18.33 30.54 2.38
C PHE A 555 17.98 29.28 1.62
N GLY A 556 17.59 29.38 0.34
CA GLY A 556 17.36 28.21 -0.52
C GLY A 556 18.59 27.29 -0.53
N PHE A 557 19.77 27.85 -0.80
CA PHE A 557 21.04 27.11 -0.82
C PHE A 557 21.34 26.42 0.52
N PHE A 558 21.33 27.15 1.64
CA PHE A 558 21.68 26.59 2.94
C PHE A 558 20.61 25.66 3.52
N SER A 559 19.34 25.85 3.20
CA SER A 559 18.26 24.94 3.64
C SER A 559 18.23 23.63 2.84
N GLY A 560 18.93 23.54 1.70
CA GLY A 560 18.99 22.33 0.87
C GLY A 560 19.51 21.08 1.62
N ALA A 561 20.42 21.26 2.57
CA ALA A 561 20.93 20.15 3.39
C ALA A 561 19.85 19.53 4.28
N TYR A 562 18.88 20.34 4.74
CA TYR A 562 17.78 19.88 5.60
C TYR A 562 17.02 18.75 4.90
N VAL A 563 16.62 18.94 3.65
CA VAL A 563 15.85 17.93 2.91
C VAL A 563 16.73 16.76 2.44
N SER A 564 18.00 17.02 2.12
CA SER A 564 18.87 16.02 1.50
C SER A 564 19.43 15.01 2.49
N LEU A 565 19.85 15.45 3.67
CA LEU A 565 20.72 14.61 4.51
C LEU A 565 19.99 13.92 5.68
N ILE A 566 18.70 14.18 5.95
CA ILE A 566 17.97 13.55 7.06
C ILE A 566 18.12 12.02 7.04
N GLY A 567 17.89 11.40 5.88
CA GLY A 567 18.04 9.94 5.74
C GLY A 567 19.45 9.45 6.03
N ALA A 568 20.47 10.20 5.61
CA ALA A 568 21.87 9.87 5.86
C ALA A 568 22.24 9.99 7.36
N LEU A 569 21.76 11.03 8.05
CA LEU A 569 22.02 11.22 9.48
C LEU A 569 21.42 10.08 10.31
N VAL A 570 20.16 9.72 10.03
CA VAL A 570 19.49 8.60 10.71
C VAL A 570 20.22 7.30 10.42
N ALA A 571 20.63 7.06 9.16
CA ALA A 571 21.37 5.86 8.78
C ALA A 571 22.73 5.73 9.49
N GLN A 572 23.43 6.83 9.81
CA GLN A 572 24.72 6.78 10.50
C GLN A 572 24.62 6.41 12.00
N ILE A 573 23.53 6.83 12.67
CA ILE A 573 23.33 6.56 14.10
C ILE A 573 22.44 5.36 14.38
N SER A 574 21.94 4.70 13.35
CA SER A 574 20.99 3.60 13.46
C SER A 574 21.60 2.28 13.00
N PRO A 575 21.30 1.16 13.69
CA PRO A 575 21.60 -0.15 13.16
C PRO A 575 20.93 -0.35 11.77
N PRO A 576 21.57 -1.05 10.81
CA PRO A 576 21.05 -1.18 9.44
C PRO A 576 19.63 -1.75 9.33
N HIS A 577 19.23 -2.61 10.26
CA HIS A 577 17.89 -3.22 10.29
C HIS A 577 16.83 -2.32 10.96
N GLU A 578 17.24 -1.23 11.59
CA GLU A 578 16.34 -0.30 12.30
C GLU A 578 16.15 1.04 11.58
N MET A 579 16.92 1.31 10.52
CA MET A 579 16.93 2.58 9.80
C MET A 579 15.53 3.03 9.36
N GLY A 580 14.71 2.10 8.86
CA GLY A 580 13.37 2.40 8.34
C GLY A 580 12.43 2.98 9.40
N PHE A 581 12.25 2.28 10.52
CA PHE A 581 11.33 2.75 11.57
C PHE A 581 11.90 3.95 12.33
N ARG A 582 13.22 4.02 12.56
CA ARG A 582 13.87 5.18 13.19
C ARG A 582 13.72 6.44 12.34
N THR A 583 13.82 6.32 11.02
CA THR A 583 13.50 7.42 10.08
C THR A 583 12.03 7.82 10.21
N GLY A 584 11.12 6.84 10.30
CA GLY A 584 9.70 7.06 10.54
C GLY A 584 9.41 7.85 11.83
N ILE A 585 10.09 7.54 12.95
CA ILE A 585 9.96 8.29 14.21
C ILE A 585 10.35 9.76 14.04
N VAL A 586 11.47 10.02 13.37
CA VAL A 586 11.95 11.38 13.11
C VAL A 586 10.91 12.18 12.32
N PHE A 587 10.35 11.60 11.25
CA PHE A 587 9.30 12.26 10.47
C PHE A 587 7.98 12.40 11.23
N LEU A 588 7.59 11.40 12.03
CA LEU A 588 6.38 11.47 12.86
C LEU A 588 6.46 12.61 13.86
N LEU A 589 7.56 12.70 14.61
CA LEU A 589 7.74 13.76 15.61
C LEU A 589 8.01 15.13 14.97
N GLY A 590 8.67 15.17 13.80
CA GLY A 590 8.82 16.38 13.00
C GLY A 590 7.52 16.90 12.40
N SER A 591 6.53 16.02 12.14
CA SER A 591 5.24 16.43 11.58
C SER A 591 4.45 17.36 12.52
N VAL A 592 4.63 17.23 13.84
CA VAL A 592 3.94 18.07 14.84
C VAL A 592 4.35 19.54 14.69
N PRO A 593 5.66 19.91 14.78
CA PRO A 593 6.12 21.24 14.41
C PRO A 593 5.68 21.69 13.02
N GLY A 594 5.75 20.81 12.01
CA GLY A 594 5.35 21.13 10.64
C GLY A 594 3.88 21.55 10.52
N LEU A 595 3.00 20.95 11.32
CA LEU A 595 1.58 21.29 11.38
C LEU A 595 1.34 22.62 12.11
N VAL A 596 1.99 22.84 13.26
CA VAL A 596 1.70 24.00 14.12
C VAL A 596 2.49 25.27 13.75
N THR A 597 3.57 25.16 12.98
CA THR A 597 4.48 26.29 12.74
C THR A 597 3.82 27.44 11.99
N ASN A 598 2.95 27.16 11.02
CA ASN A 598 2.27 28.20 10.24
C ASN A 598 1.23 28.95 11.08
N PRO A 599 0.32 28.28 11.81
CA PRO A 599 -0.56 28.97 12.75
C PRO A 599 0.19 29.83 13.78
N ILE A 600 1.30 29.33 14.33
CA ILE A 600 2.13 30.11 15.27
C ILE A 600 2.72 31.35 14.59
N ALA A 601 3.28 31.20 13.38
CA ALA A 601 3.83 32.31 12.62
C ALA A 601 2.76 33.36 12.28
N GLY A 602 1.55 32.92 11.89
CA GLY A 602 0.40 33.79 11.65
C GLY A 602 0.01 34.58 12.89
N ALA A 603 -0.15 33.91 14.05
CA ALA A 603 -0.46 34.58 15.31
C ALA A 603 0.60 35.61 15.73
N ILE A 604 1.88 35.33 15.45
CA ILE A 604 2.97 36.29 15.69
C ILE A 604 2.79 37.55 14.82
N VAL A 605 2.52 37.38 13.52
CA VAL A 605 2.26 38.50 12.59
C VAL A 605 1.05 39.31 13.06
N ASP A 606 -0.07 38.66 13.37
CA ASP A 606 -1.31 39.32 13.77
C ASP A 606 -1.13 40.13 15.06
N SER A 607 -0.29 39.65 15.99
CA SER A 607 -0.03 40.33 17.27
C SER A 607 0.91 41.53 17.16
N THR A 608 1.86 41.51 16.22
CA THR A 608 2.91 42.53 16.10
C THR A 608 2.63 43.53 14.99
N GLY A 609 1.82 43.16 14.00
CA GLY A 609 1.58 43.95 12.80
C GLY A 609 2.78 44.01 11.85
N ASP A 610 3.83 43.23 12.10
CA ASP A 610 5.02 43.16 11.25
C ASP A 610 5.53 41.72 11.09
N TYR A 611 6.55 41.56 10.26
CA TYR A 611 7.18 40.26 10.00
C TYR A 611 8.43 40.04 10.85
N VAL A 612 8.80 40.94 11.78
CA VAL A 612 10.07 40.82 12.52
C VAL A 612 9.99 39.67 13.52
N GLY A 613 8.88 39.55 14.24
CA GLY A 613 8.67 38.49 15.24
C GLY A 613 8.83 37.08 14.65
N LEU A 614 8.22 36.80 13.50
CA LEU A 614 8.33 35.49 12.86
C LEU A 614 9.73 35.22 12.29
N LYS A 615 10.44 36.26 11.81
CA LYS A 615 11.82 36.14 11.31
C LYS A 615 12.77 35.77 12.44
N VAL A 616 12.62 36.41 13.60
CA VAL A 616 13.37 36.07 14.81
C VAL A 616 13.06 34.63 15.24
N PHE A 617 11.78 34.27 15.34
CA PHE A 617 11.37 32.92 15.71
C PHE A 617 11.96 31.87 14.75
N ALA A 618 11.90 32.11 13.44
CA ALA A 618 12.48 31.22 12.44
C ALA A 618 14.00 31.08 12.58
N GLY A 619 14.72 32.19 12.67
CA GLY A 619 16.19 32.18 12.77
C GLY A 619 16.70 31.54 14.06
N VAL A 620 16.06 31.84 15.20
CA VAL A 620 16.44 31.28 16.51
C VAL A 620 16.17 29.77 16.55
N THR A 621 15.01 29.31 16.09
CA THR A 621 14.69 27.88 16.07
C THR A 621 15.62 27.08 15.15
N LEU A 622 16.07 27.67 14.03
CA LEU A 622 17.11 27.08 13.18
C LEU A 622 18.45 26.90 13.91
N ILE A 623 18.89 27.93 14.64
CA ILE A 623 20.14 27.88 15.40
C ILE A 623 20.05 26.88 16.55
N VAL A 624 18.95 26.91 17.32
CA VAL A 624 18.70 25.96 18.43
C VAL A 624 18.65 24.53 17.90
N GLY A 625 17.93 24.28 16.82
CA GLY A 625 17.87 22.97 16.20
C GLY A 625 19.24 22.48 15.71
N SER A 626 20.04 23.37 15.12
CA SER A 626 21.43 23.07 14.73
C SER A 626 22.29 22.72 15.95
N ALA A 627 22.13 23.43 17.07
CA ALA A 627 22.84 23.13 18.32
C ALA A 627 22.44 21.78 18.92
N CYS A 628 21.17 21.37 18.83
CA CYS A 628 20.74 20.03 19.24
C CYS A 628 21.40 18.93 18.39
N VAL A 629 21.54 19.15 17.08
CA VAL A 629 22.24 18.20 16.19
C VAL A 629 23.75 18.18 16.47
N VAL A 630 24.36 19.30 16.87
CA VAL A 630 25.73 19.32 17.40
C VAL A 630 25.82 18.42 18.64
N GLY A 631 24.86 18.51 19.57
CA GLY A 631 24.79 17.64 20.75
C GLY A 631 24.73 16.15 20.39
N SER A 632 23.90 15.80 19.40
CA SER A 632 23.84 14.43 18.84
C SER A 632 25.20 13.98 18.30
N ARG A 633 25.83 14.80 17.46
CA ARG A 633 27.15 14.51 16.87
C ARG A 633 28.24 14.35 17.93
N VAL A 634 28.31 15.27 18.91
CA VAL A 634 29.31 15.23 19.99
C VAL A 634 29.12 14.01 20.87
N SER A 635 27.88 13.59 21.12
CA SER A 635 27.60 12.43 21.96
C SER A 635 28.09 11.09 21.37
N GLY A 636 28.18 10.95 20.04
CA GLY A 636 28.71 9.73 19.42
C GLY A 636 30.12 9.83 18.83
N ALA A 637 30.55 10.99 18.32
CA ALA A 637 31.88 11.17 17.70
C ALA A 637 32.87 11.99 18.54
N GLY A 638 32.45 12.51 19.70
CA GLY A 638 33.25 13.38 20.57
C GLY A 638 33.40 14.82 20.07
N TRP A 639 34.23 15.61 20.75
CA TRP A 639 34.36 17.06 20.54
C TRP A 639 35.26 17.48 19.36
N LYS A 640 36.04 16.57 18.77
CA LYS A 640 36.98 16.91 17.68
C LYS A 640 36.20 17.31 16.43
N LEU A 641 36.35 18.54 15.93
CA LEU A 641 35.64 19.04 14.74
C LEU A 641 35.92 18.21 13.46
N SER A 642 37.11 17.63 13.33
CA SER A 642 37.45 16.76 12.20
C SER A 642 36.93 15.33 12.32
N ALA A 643 36.34 14.94 13.45
CA ALA A 643 35.74 13.62 13.60
C ALA A 643 34.56 13.46 12.65
N VAL A 644 34.57 12.36 11.91
CA VAL A 644 33.49 11.93 11.03
C VAL A 644 32.75 10.81 11.77
N TYR A 645 31.43 10.92 11.83
CA TYR A 645 30.55 9.87 12.37
C TYR A 645 30.45 8.71 11.38
#